data_AF-A0A7X9S0F9-F1
#
_entry.id   AF-A0A7X9S0F9-F1
#
_cell.length_a   1.000
_cell.length_b   1.000
_cell.length_c   1.000
_cell.angle_alpha   90.00
_cell.angle_beta   90.00
_cell.angle_gamma   90.00
#
_symmetry.space_group_name_H-M   'P 1'
#
loop_
_entity.id
_entity.type
_entity.pdbx_description
1 polymer ?
#
loop_
_entity_poly.entity_id
_entity_poly.type
_entity_poly.pdbx_seq_one_letter_code
_entity_poly.pdbx_strand_id
1 'polypeptide(L)'
;MTDQQRFDAIRKAGKFNFLQTPALDKLADEGAYFTNAYTPCSVCGPARTAILTGQTVENNGVRRNDYAYNNPNEGNYCDLPSFDQVLIKNGYYGEYIGKYHSPIHLSEGYSEFEYTTNSNNVYTLQDKQEYSNLIKAYANDHGIKVDEDDLLSSFFKNFYTPDPIDSRYKKGEDYMRLDVNGNPMVKTQPDEHGKLNLPQELSLTYHQTQKVREALARASAQDKPFNITISYFFPHAPMLPTDPWYQMYALEDMPIAESINDNMENSPYINSNKRLHMPEYSDPEMIKYMMSNYFGLITEVDHFINDILTDLEKYGMDENTLIIFTSDHGEMLGSHGMREKNVFYEESAHIPLIIWHPNKIKPTVVNSPVSLIDLYPTIMDYLEIDEDLRDGLSLKEVIEGEKQRKYAVTEWDFNGDTQPNYMVITDDGWKLITSYATNKPELNALYNLNDDPLEMKNLLGTNPNRFSYKSQVERLQGYLIEWLENTGSSRANIIKNKELISTNSVNFISQSVPHSLSTDTTLNAYVSFQNNTDKTWKAGSEVVLKNNTTVAWTTQTSFELEEDVAPFQGYTFALEITTPDKSGLYDFQWKLSSKTSAWSDVLSPKMTLSVGDHSMYENQLTYKMMMGYQGWFLAKEDSSGFGKWRHWFTSNTNSSVDDLGIDYYPDMSEYTDTYEIDMTMKNGESAKVFSSHDLSTTMKHFEWMKTYDIYGVYLQRFLNPLSNPAMFKVRNDILDNVITASATHDRHFAVMYDLSGTADDGELFNKLITDWEYIVDQHKILEQEEYVRQEGKPVIGLWGIGFKDRGLKVETFQKIIDYFHKDADPKYQAYILGGIPDGWRTLSRSSDTNEGWANIYRQLDMISPWSVGRYNNESSMDKWNREYIQPDLAECMDNNIDYMPVVWPGFSWLNIKQGALNQIPRDGGEFLWKQVYNALDAGSRFLYIAMFDEVDEGTAMFKMVTNREGLPVEAKDRLVTLDMDGYPCENDWYLRLAGASQDMLEGKIALSENIPISYASPYYQAQFIDQDVDSVMQIGKANTVNVRMKNTGTTVWTSEDTHLGNKGGLHWVQNKIHLNEGEVIAPNQVKSFEFGVATTEGLDEGNLRFQWQMFQNDSSFGELSDSVIIKLQKDDILSIDDGNTLQVKAYPNPTNGNVIYIEHSFNTSQKTLPIAIYNTQGQLLYHSQVNNTPKITLPIPAKLPYGMYFLRIGDTLIRFVYS
;
A
#
# COMPACT_ATOMS: atom_id res chain seq x y z
N MET A 1 1.67 28.31 25.44
CA MET A 1 0.85 27.63 24.41
C MET A 1 0.79 28.49 23.16
N THR A 2 0.92 27.90 21.98
CA THR A 2 0.71 28.56 20.67
C THR A 2 -0.65 28.18 20.10
N ASP A 3 -1.15 28.99 19.16
CA ASP A 3 -2.33 28.63 18.37
C ASP A 3 -1.88 28.10 17.01
N GLN A 4 -2.33 26.91 16.64
CA GLN A 4 -2.14 26.37 15.29
C GLN A 4 -0.68 25.99 14.91
N GLN A 5 0.17 25.69 15.89
CA GLN A 5 1.53 25.14 15.65
C GLN A 5 1.49 23.60 15.47
N ARG A 6 2.06 23.11 14.36
CA ARG A 6 2.20 21.67 14.06
C ARG A 6 3.28 21.02 14.93
N PHE A 7 3.13 19.72 15.21
CA PHE A 7 4.13 18.94 15.94
C PHE A 7 5.52 18.92 15.29
N ASP A 8 5.57 18.93 13.96
CA ASP A 8 6.80 18.85 13.18
C ASP A 8 7.48 20.20 12.98
N ALA A 9 6.85 21.30 13.42
CA ALA A 9 7.36 22.66 13.34
C ALA A 9 8.18 23.05 14.59
N ILE A 10 9.06 22.15 15.00
CA ILE A 10 10.14 22.34 15.98
C ILE A 10 11.34 21.57 15.44
N ARG A 11 12.53 22.16 15.45
CA ARG A 11 13.73 21.52 14.89
C ARG A 11 14.01 20.16 15.53
N LYS A 12 13.80 20.01 16.84
CA LYS A 12 13.90 18.73 17.57
C LYS A 12 13.10 17.58 16.94
N ALA A 13 11.97 17.86 16.29
CA ALA A 13 11.16 16.84 15.62
C ALA A 13 11.85 16.23 14.37
N GLY A 14 12.90 16.86 13.86
CA GLY A 14 13.79 16.32 12.82
C GLY A 14 13.31 16.50 11.37
N LYS A 15 12.05 16.87 11.14
CA LYS A 15 11.49 17.09 9.78
C LYS A 15 12.05 18.36 9.13
N PHE A 16 12.06 19.49 9.86
CA PHE A 16 12.55 20.78 9.37
C PHE A 16 13.84 21.16 10.10
N ASN A 17 14.95 20.52 9.75
CA ASN A 17 16.25 20.73 10.42
C ASN A 17 16.82 22.16 10.29
N PHE A 18 16.32 22.94 9.32
CA PHE A 18 16.71 24.34 9.12
C PHE A 18 15.94 25.32 10.02
N LEU A 19 14.83 24.89 10.62
CA LEU A 19 13.98 25.74 11.46
C LEU A 19 14.76 26.15 12.72
N GLN A 20 14.69 27.43 13.08
CA GLN A 20 15.41 27.97 14.23
C GLN A 20 14.47 28.03 15.44
N THR A 21 14.54 27.00 16.29
CA THR A 21 13.79 26.92 17.55
C THR A 21 14.69 26.60 18.76
N PRO A 22 15.80 27.32 18.98
CA PRO A 22 16.76 26.98 20.04
C PRO A 22 16.17 26.95 21.46
N ALA A 23 15.17 27.78 21.78
CA ALA A 23 14.58 27.79 23.11
C ALA A 23 13.74 26.53 23.35
N LEU A 24 12.90 26.17 22.39
CA LEU A 24 12.09 24.95 22.43
C LEU A 24 12.97 23.70 22.36
N ASP A 25 14.03 23.71 21.54
CA ASP A 25 14.98 22.61 21.43
C ASP A 25 15.67 22.38 22.79
N LYS A 26 16.09 23.43 23.50
CA LYS A 26 16.67 23.33 24.85
C LYS A 26 15.68 22.70 25.83
N LEU A 27 14.44 23.18 25.88
CA LEU A 27 13.42 22.62 26.78
C LEU A 27 13.12 21.15 26.46
N ALA A 28 13.12 20.78 25.17
CA ALA A 28 12.90 19.40 24.75
C ALA A 28 14.10 18.49 25.05
N ASP A 29 15.33 18.99 24.93
CA ASP A 29 16.55 18.25 25.24
C ASP A 29 16.75 18.04 26.74
N GLU A 30 16.31 18.98 27.57
CA GLU A 30 16.50 18.96 29.02
C GLU A 30 15.26 18.47 29.79
N GLY A 31 14.10 18.35 29.13
CA GLY A 31 12.83 17.96 29.73
C GLY A 31 12.25 16.65 29.18
N ALA A 32 10.93 16.49 29.30
CA ALA A 32 10.17 15.42 28.67
C ALA A 32 9.61 15.89 27.33
N TYR A 33 10.15 15.33 26.24
CA TYR A 33 9.67 15.57 24.88
C TYR A 33 8.74 14.44 24.43
N PHE A 34 7.53 14.77 24.01
CA PHE A 34 6.54 13.78 23.58
C PHE A 34 6.51 13.69 22.04
N THR A 35 6.65 12.48 21.51
CA THR A 35 6.63 12.25 20.06
C THR A 35 5.25 11.90 19.52
N ASN A 36 4.26 11.68 20.40
CA ASN A 36 2.90 11.25 20.07
C ASN A 36 1.89 11.99 20.95
N ALA A 37 1.83 13.32 20.84
CA ALA A 37 0.92 14.15 21.62
C ALA A 37 -0.20 14.73 20.75
N TYR A 38 -1.44 14.52 21.15
CA TYR A 38 -2.60 14.84 20.32
C TYR A 38 -3.50 15.88 20.99
N THR A 39 -4.05 16.78 20.17
CA THR A 39 -5.06 17.71 20.64
C THR A 39 -6.33 16.96 21.06
N PRO A 40 -7.06 17.43 22.10
CA PRO A 40 -8.38 16.89 22.42
C PRO A 40 -9.42 17.18 21.34
N CYS A 41 -9.22 18.21 20.53
CA CYS A 41 -10.10 18.57 19.41
C CYS A 41 -9.34 19.43 18.39
N SER A 42 -9.45 19.14 17.10
CA SER A 42 -8.74 19.90 16.05
C SER A 42 -9.37 21.28 15.74
N VAL A 43 -9.85 22.00 16.76
CA VAL A 43 -10.51 23.33 16.67
C VAL A 43 -10.26 24.15 17.94
N CYS A 44 -9.92 25.44 17.80
CA CYS A 44 -9.42 26.27 18.91
C CYS A 44 -10.26 26.22 20.21
N GLY A 45 -11.53 26.64 20.17
CA GLY A 45 -12.32 26.87 21.39
C GLY A 45 -12.65 25.60 22.19
N PRO A 46 -13.13 24.53 21.53
CA PRO A 46 -13.28 23.22 22.14
C PRO A 46 -11.96 22.68 22.72
N ALA A 47 -10.85 22.79 21.97
CA ALA A 47 -9.55 22.30 22.42
C ALA A 47 -9.08 23.00 23.68
N ARG A 48 -9.09 24.33 23.68
CA ARG A 48 -8.67 25.18 24.81
C ARG A 48 -9.50 24.93 26.05
N THR A 49 -10.81 24.77 25.89
CA THR A 49 -11.69 24.44 27.02
C THR A 49 -11.37 23.07 27.59
N ALA A 50 -11.13 22.06 26.75
CA ALA A 50 -10.74 20.73 27.20
C ALA A 50 -9.38 20.72 27.92
N ILE A 51 -8.40 21.48 27.43
CA ILE A 51 -7.09 21.67 28.08
C ILE A 51 -7.24 22.33 29.45
N LEU A 52 -7.98 23.45 29.52
CA LEU A 52 -8.16 24.21 30.75
C LEU A 52 -8.89 23.41 31.84
N THR A 53 -9.86 22.58 31.44
CA THR A 53 -10.73 21.86 32.39
C THR A 53 -10.29 20.43 32.66
N GLY A 54 -9.50 19.79 31.78
CA GLY A 54 -9.21 18.35 31.85
C GLY A 54 -10.42 17.47 31.56
N GLN A 55 -11.42 18.00 30.84
CA GLN A 55 -12.67 17.32 30.47
C GLN A 55 -12.77 17.14 28.96
N THR A 56 -13.36 16.02 28.53
CA THR A 56 -13.69 15.76 27.13
C THR A 56 -14.62 16.84 26.55
N VAL A 57 -14.66 16.96 25.22
CA VAL A 57 -15.54 17.92 24.55
C VAL A 57 -17.02 17.58 24.80
N GLU A 58 -17.36 16.28 24.87
CA GLU A 58 -18.68 15.82 25.28
C GLU A 58 -19.07 16.34 26.67
N ASN A 59 -18.20 16.15 27.67
CA ASN A 59 -18.49 16.49 29.07
C ASN A 59 -18.41 18.00 29.36
N ASN A 60 -17.51 18.72 28.68
CA ASN A 60 -17.39 20.16 28.87
C ASN A 60 -18.47 20.98 28.13
N GLY A 61 -19.10 20.40 27.11
CA GLY A 61 -20.22 20.98 26.36
C GLY A 61 -19.82 22.01 25.28
N VAL A 62 -18.55 22.39 25.18
CA VAL A 62 -18.04 23.38 24.21
C VAL A 62 -17.62 22.69 22.92
N ARG A 63 -18.60 22.48 22.03
CA ARG A 63 -18.40 21.72 20.78
C ARG A 63 -17.96 22.56 19.58
N ARG A 64 -18.06 23.89 19.70
CA ARG A 64 -17.83 24.85 18.61
C ARG A 64 -17.17 26.13 19.12
N ASN A 65 -16.53 26.86 18.22
CA ASN A 65 -15.91 28.15 18.55
C ASN A 65 -16.93 29.20 19.03
N ASP A 66 -18.13 29.25 18.46
CA ASP A 66 -19.16 30.22 18.87
C ASP A 66 -19.61 30.01 20.33
N TYR A 67 -19.51 28.78 20.86
CA TYR A 67 -19.91 28.47 22.22
C TYR A 67 -18.97 29.07 23.28
N ALA A 68 -17.71 29.33 22.93
CA ALA A 68 -16.78 30.00 23.83
C ALA A 68 -17.19 31.46 24.14
N TYR A 69 -18.07 32.06 23.31
CA TYR A 69 -18.53 33.44 23.49
C TYR A 69 -19.94 33.54 24.10
N ASN A 70 -20.63 32.42 24.30
CA ASN A 70 -21.97 32.41 24.85
C ASN A 70 -21.97 32.77 26.35
N ASN A 71 -23.08 33.31 26.84
CA ASN A 71 -23.28 33.57 28.26
C ASN A 71 -23.13 32.24 29.05
N PRO A 72 -22.44 32.21 30.21
CA PRO A 72 -22.32 31.01 31.04
C PRO A 72 -23.67 30.35 31.39
N ASN A 73 -24.75 31.14 31.42
CA ASN A 73 -26.11 30.65 31.70
C ASN A 73 -26.85 30.13 30.44
N GLU A 74 -26.25 30.24 29.26
CA GLU A 74 -26.80 29.87 27.96
C GLU A 74 -26.03 28.69 27.36
N GLY A 75 -26.19 27.51 27.98
CA GLY A 75 -25.66 26.24 27.50
C GLY A 75 -25.47 25.25 28.66
N ASN A 76 -25.56 23.95 28.38
CA ASN A 76 -25.10 22.91 29.33
C ASN A 76 -23.57 22.85 29.27
N TYR A 77 -22.88 23.90 29.71
CA TYR A 77 -21.43 23.91 29.85
C TYR A 77 -21.03 23.29 31.18
N CYS A 78 -19.81 22.77 31.25
CA CYS A 78 -19.27 22.25 32.50
C CYS A 78 -19.01 23.38 33.52
N ASP A 79 -19.45 23.13 34.75
CA ASP A 79 -19.29 24.03 35.92
C ASP A 79 -17.95 23.80 36.66
N LEU A 80 -17.09 22.90 36.17
CA LEU A 80 -15.81 22.60 36.81
C LEU A 80 -14.79 23.72 36.55
N PRO A 81 -14.00 24.10 37.57
CA PRO A 81 -12.99 25.16 37.41
C PRO A 81 -11.84 24.72 36.50
N SER A 82 -11.23 25.70 35.82
CA SER A 82 -9.98 25.51 35.08
C SER A 82 -8.80 25.19 36.01
N PHE A 83 -7.69 24.67 35.48
CA PHE A 83 -6.51 24.41 36.31
C PHE A 83 -6.00 25.70 36.95
N ASP A 84 -6.00 26.81 36.21
CA ASP A 84 -5.57 28.10 36.75
C ASP A 84 -6.46 28.58 37.90
N GLN A 85 -7.78 28.41 37.80
CA GLN A 85 -8.72 28.74 38.87
C GLN A 85 -8.46 27.93 40.14
N VAL A 86 -8.14 26.63 39.98
CA VAL A 86 -7.75 25.78 41.10
C VAL A 86 -6.43 26.22 41.72
N LEU A 87 -5.43 26.60 40.91
CA LEU A 87 -4.16 27.15 41.42
C LEU A 87 -4.37 28.46 42.19
N ILE A 88 -5.15 29.39 41.64
CA ILE A 88 -5.46 30.69 42.27
C ILE A 88 -6.17 30.47 43.62
N LYS A 89 -7.13 29.55 43.66
CA LYS A 89 -7.82 29.17 44.91
C LYS A 89 -6.87 28.55 45.94
N ASN A 90 -5.81 27.88 45.49
CA ASN A 90 -4.74 27.34 46.32
C ASN A 90 -3.61 28.36 46.62
N GLY A 91 -3.85 29.66 46.36
CA GLY A 91 -2.95 30.74 46.78
C GLY A 91 -1.91 31.15 45.76
N TYR A 92 -1.96 30.61 44.54
CA TYR A 92 -1.08 31.04 43.46
C TYR A 92 -1.48 32.42 42.94
N TYR A 93 -0.48 33.22 42.57
CA TYR A 93 -0.67 34.39 41.73
C TYR A 93 -0.95 33.94 40.29
N GLY A 94 -2.10 34.27 39.73
CA GLY A 94 -2.54 33.80 38.41
C GLY A 94 -2.67 34.91 37.38
N GLU A 95 -2.01 34.76 36.23
CA GLU A 95 -2.19 35.61 35.05
C GLU A 95 -2.41 34.79 33.78
N TYR A 96 -3.27 35.30 32.89
CA TYR A 96 -3.51 34.74 31.56
C TYR A 96 -3.35 35.83 30.52
N ILE A 97 -2.43 35.64 29.58
CA ILE A 97 -2.05 36.65 28.59
C ILE A 97 -2.22 36.06 27.18
N GLY A 98 -2.87 36.81 26.29
CA GLY A 98 -3.11 36.42 24.91
C GLY A 98 -4.44 35.70 24.66
N LYS A 99 -4.50 34.84 23.64
CA LYS A 99 -5.77 34.31 23.10
C LYS A 99 -6.45 33.37 24.10
N TYR A 100 -7.61 33.75 24.63
CA TYR A 100 -8.36 32.92 25.58
C TYR A 100 -9.27 31.88 24.91
N HIS A 101 -10.27 32.33 24.13
CA HIS A 101 -11.18 31.51 23.31
C HIS A 101 -11.82 30.32 24.06
N SER A 102 -12.22 30.51 25.31
CA SER A 102 -12.95 29.54 26.14
C SER A 102 -14.10 30.26 26.85
N PRO A 103 -15.12 29.57 27.40
CA PRO A 103 -16.16 30.22 28.17
C PRO A 103 -15.62 31.11 29.28
N ILE A 104 -16.26 32.26 29.45
CA ILE A 104 -15.75 33.32 30.30
C ILE A 104 -15.78 33.00 31.80
N HIS A 105 -16.72 32.18 32.28
CA HIS A 105 -16.75 31.82 33.71
C HIS A 105 -15.48 31.07 34.16
N LEU A 106 -14.76 30.45 33.22
CA LEU A 106 -13.47 29.81 33.46
C LEU A 106 -12.30 30.81 33.61
N SER A 107 -12.56 32.12 33.42
CA SER A 107 -11.60 33.21 33.58
C SER A 107 -11.65 33.91 34.94
N GLU A 108 -12.63 33.58 35.78
CA GLU A 108 -12.77 34.20 37.10
C GLU A 108 -11.50 34.00 37.93
N GLY A 109 -10.91 35.09 38.42
CA GLY A 109 -9.72 35.07 39.28
C GLY A 109 -8.45 35.62 38.63
N TYR A 110 -8.39 35.74 37.30
CA TYR A 110 -7.28 36.40 36.62
C TYR A 110 -7.33 37.92 36.80
N SER A 111 -6.17 38.55 36.94
CA SER A 111 -6.07 40.02 37.07
C SER A 111 -6.29 40.79 35.76
N GLU A 112 -6.15 40.14 34.60
CA GLU A 112 -6.17 40.77 33.25
C GLU A 112 -7.57 40.87 32.61
N PHE A 113 -8.61 40.36 33.28
CA PHE A 113 -9.99 40.39 32.78
C PHE A 113 -10.77 41.53 33.42
N GLU A 114 -11.19 42.52 32.60
CA GLU A 114 -12.09 43.60 33.03
C GLU A 114 -13.54 43.33 32.58
N TYR A 115 -14.49 43.57 33.50
CA TYR A 115 -15.92 43.41 33.26
C TYR A 115 -16.50 44.70 32.65
N THR A 116 -17.00 44.67 31.41
CA THR A 116 -17.73 45.81 30.82
C THR A 116 -19.20 45.48 30.57
N THR A 117 -20.10 46.23 31.24
CA THR A 117 -21.55 46.04 31.13
C THR A 117 -22.16 46.86 29.99
N ASN A 118 -22.19 46.30 28.78
CA ASN A 118 -22.95 46.84 27.65
C ASN A 118 -23.94 45.76 27.16
N SER A 119 -24.91 46.11 26.29
CA SER A 119 -26.07 45.28 25.90
C SER A 119 -25.77 43.87 25.34
N ASN A 120 -24.51 43.51 25.15
CA ASN A 120 -24.04 42.21 24.66
C ASN A 120 -23.09 41.49 25.65
N ASN A 121 -22.88 41.96 26.89
CA ASN A 121 -21.97 41.36 27.89
C ASN A 121 -20.66 40.83 27.28
N VAL A 122 -19.96 41.66 26.50
CA VAL A 122 -18.71 41.25 25.83
C VAL A 122 -17.56 41.47 26.79
N TYR A 123 -16.90 40.39 27.18
CA TYR A 123 -15.68 40.45 27.97
C TYR A 123 -14.49 40.74 27.06
N THR A 124 -13.65 41.67 27.47
CA THR A 124 -12.45 42.06 26.72
C THR A 124 -11.23 41.88 27.60
N LEU A 125 -10.26 41.11 27.11
CA LEU A 125 -8.93 41.08 27.72
C LEU A 125 -8.33 42.49 27.68
N GLN A 126 -7.75 42.93 28.79
CA GLN A 126 -7.13 44.25 28.88
C GLN A 126 -6.00 44.41 27.85
N ASP A 127 -5.22 43.35 27.64
CA ASP A 127 -4.11 43.30 26.68
C ASP A 127 -4.53 43.61 25.23
N LYS A 128 -5.71 43.16 24.81
CA LYS A 128 -6.28 43.34 23.47
C LYS A 128 -6.64 44.80 23.20
N GLN A 129 -7.21 45.48 24.19
CA GLN A 129 -7.53 46.89 24.09
C GLN A 129 -6.25 47.74 24.09
N GLU A 130 -5.28 47.40 24.93
CA GLU A 130 -3.98 48.07 24.98
C GLU A 130 -3.22 47.93 23.65
N TYR A 131 -3.16 46.73 23.09
CA TYR A 131 -2.56 46.51 21.78
C TYR A 131 -3.27 47.31 20.69
N SER A 132 -4.60 47.31 20.66
CA SER A 132 -5.37 48.12 19.71
C SER A 132 -5.06 49.62 19.84
N ASN A 133 -4.90 50.12 21.07
CA ASN A 133 -4.54 51.52 21.32
C ASN A 133 -3.11 51.83 20.85
N LEU A 134 -2.17 50.91 21.04
CA LEU A 134 -0.79 51.02 20.59
C LEU A 134 -0.72 51.18 19.06
N ILE A 135 -1.44 50.33 18.32
CA ILE A 135 -1.50 50.40 16.86
C ILE A 135 -2.21 51.68 16.38
N LYS A 136 -3.32 52.08 17.02
CA LYS A 136 -3.99 53.36 16.71
C LYS A 136 -3.06 54.56 16.90
N ALA A 137 -2.26 54.57 17.97
CA ALA A 137 -1.30 55.63 18.23
C ALA A 137 -0.23 55.69 17.12
N TYR A 138 0.38 54.55 16.80
CA TYR A 138 1.36 54.46 15.71
C TYR A 138 0.77 54.94 14.38
N ALA A 139 -0.44 54.52 14.05
CA ALA A 139 -1.10 54.89 12.81
C ALA A 139 -1.36 56.39 12.71
N ASN A 140 -1.83 57.01 13.80
CA ASN A 140 -2.02 58.45 13.87
C ASN A 140 -0.71 59.20 13.65
N ASP A 141 0.39 58.75 14.25
CA ASP A 141 1.72 59.37 14.10
C ASP A 141 2.28 59.25 12.66
N HIS A 142 1.83 58.25 11.89
CA HIS A 142 2.28 57.98 10.52
C HIS A 142 1.26 58.37 9.43
N GLY A 143 0.13 58.99 9.82
CA GLY A 143 -0.91 59.42 8.89
C GLY A 143 -1.67 58.27 8.22
N ILE A 144 -1.69 57.08 8.84
CA ILE A 144 -2.42 55.90 8.35
C ILE A 144 -3.84 55.94 8.92
N LYS A 145 -4.85 55.82 8.06
CA LYS A 145 -6.25 55.73 8.49
C LYS A 145 -6.52 54.34 9.09
N VAL A 146 -7.11 54.32 10.28
CA VAL A 146 -7.52 53.09 10.98
C VAL A 146 -9.00 53.18 11.28
N ASP A 147 -9.78 52.30 10.66
CA ASP A 147 -11.17 52.06 11.03
C ASP A 147 -11.22 51.00 12.16
N GLU A 148 -12.30 50.95 12.96
CA GLU A 148 -12.39 49.98 14.07
C GLU A 148 -12.25 48.51 13.60
N ASP A 149 -12.62 48.24 12.36
CA ASP A 149 -12.48 46.94 11.74
C ASP A 149 -11.01 46.58 11.40
N ASP A 150 -10.10 47.55 11.23
CA ASP A 150 -8.70 47.32 10.81
C ASP A 150 -7.82 46.68 11.91
N LEU A 151 -8.36 46.49 13.11
CA LEU A 151 -7.63 46.07 14.31
C LEU A 151 -8.20 44.76 14.86
N LEU A 152 -7.37 43.72 14.97
CA LEU A 152 -7.65 42.39 15.57
C LEU A 152 -8.92 41.63 15.10
N SER A 153 -9.88 42.27 14.44
CA SER A 153 -11.13 41.70 13.91
C SER A 153 -11.02 41.45 12.40
N SER A 154 -10.39 42.36 11.63
CA SER A 154 -9.99 42.12 10.23
C SER A 154 -8.48 42.16 9.99
N PHE A 155 -7.70 42.16 11.08
CA PHE A 155 -6.24 42.04 11.13
C PHE A 155 -5.44 42.87 10.11
N PHE A 156 -5.09 44.09 10.50
CA PHE A 156 -4.02 44.90 9.90
C PHE A 156 -4.18 45.20 8.41
N LYS A 157 -5.42 45.34 7.92
CA LYS A 157 -5.72 45.56 6.49
C LYS A 157 -4.82 46.63 5.84
N ASN A 158 -4.54 47.75 6.54
CA ASN A 158 -3.75 48.88 6.02
C ASN A 158 -2.27 48.84 6.42
N PHE A 159 -1.80 47.77 7.09
CA PHE A 159 -0.45 47.68 7.64
C PHE A 159 0.35 46.51 7.08
N TYR A 160 -0.04 45.89 5.96
CA TYR A 160 0.70 44.74 5.44
C TYR A 160 0.81 44.79 3.91
N THR A 161 1.82 44.09 3.38
CA THR A 161 2.01 43.90 1.94
C THR A 161 1.68 42.46 1.58
N PRO A 162 0.69 42.19 0.71
CA PRO A 162 0.29 40.83 0.37
C PRO A 162 1.35 40.09 -0.44
N ASP A 163 1.52 38.80 -0.11
CA ASP A 163 2.23 37.82 -0.93
C ASP A 163 1.32 37.26 -2.06
N PRO A 164 1.87 36.60 -3.09
CA PRO A 164 1.10 36.02 -4.19
C PRO A 164 -0.03 35.06 -3.81
N ILE A 165 0.11 34.32 -2.70
CA ILE A 165 -0.95 33.45 -2.18
C ILE A 165 -2.14 34.22 -1.58
N ASP A 166 -1.94 35.48 -1.16
CA ASP A 166 -3.01 36.31 -0.60
C ASP A 166 -3.96 36.77 -1.71
N SER A 167 -5.26 36.59 -1.47
CA SER A 167 -6.31 36.94 -2.43
C SER A 167 -6.29 38.40 -2.93
N ARG A 168 -5.71 39.34 -2.15
CA ARG A 168 -5.59 40.78 -2.47
C ARG A 168 -4.35 41.11 -3.31
N TYR A 169 -3.46 40.16 -3.56
CA TYR A 169 -2.25 40.38 -4.35
C TYR A 169 -2.55 41.06 -5.69
N LYS A 170 -2.00 42.26 -5.90
CA LYS A 170 -2.20 43.13 -7.08
C LYS A 170 -3.65 43.57 -7.38
N LYS A 171 -4.59 43.44 -6.44
CA LYS A 171 -6.01 43.80 -6.64
C LYS A 171 -6.49 45.06 -5.91
N GLY A 172 -5.67 45.62 -5.02
CA GLY A 172 -5.96 46.87 -4.30
C GLY A 172 -6.78 46.69 -3.01
N GLU A 173 -6.87 47.76 -2.20
CA GLU A 173 -7.44 47.75 -0.84
C GLU A 173 -8.96 47.55 -0.78
N ASP A 174 -9.67 47.79 -1.88
CA ASP A 174 -11.13 47.64 -2.00
C ASP A 174 -11.55 46.25 -2.53
N TYR A 175 -10.61 45.33 -2.74
CA TYR A 175 -10.90 44.00 -3.27
C TYR A 175 -11.70 43.15 -2.27
N MET A 176 -12.85 42.63 -2.73
CA MET A 176 -13.63 41.61 -2.03
C MET A 176 -13.57 40.28 -2.79
N ARG A 177 -13.25 39.19 -2.06
CA ARG A 177 -13.31 37.82 -2.60
C ARG A 177 -14.77 37.41 -2.80
N LEU A 178 -15.10 36.93 -3.99
CA LEU A 178 -16.43 36.43 -4.35
C LEU A 178 -16.40 34.90 -4.45
N ASP A 179 -17.51 34.23 -4.13
CA ASP A 179 -17.70 32.80 -4.36
C ASP A 179 -17.93 32.50 -5.86
N VAL A 180 -18.06 31.22 -6.21
CA VAL A 180 -18.31 30.77 -7.61
C VAL A 180 -19.60 31.32 -8.21
N ASN A 181 -20.51 31.85 -7.38
CA ASN A 181 -21.77 32.45 -7.79
C ASN A 181 -21.71 33.99 -7.80
N GLY A 182 -20.55 34.59 -7.52
CA GLY A 182 -20.35 36.03 -7.49
C GLY A 182 -20.81 36.72 -6.20
N ASN A 183 -21.12 35.98 -5.13
CA ASN A 183 -21.48 36.57 -3.84
C ASN A 183 -20.24 36.89 -3.01
N PRO A 184 -20.22 37.99 -2.23
CA PRO A 184 -19.16 38.23 -1.26
C PRO A 184 -19.00 37.04 -0.32
N MET A 185 -17.79 36.49 -0.26
CA MET A 185 -17.49 35.41 0.68
C MET A 185 -17.49 35.98 2.09
N VAL A 186 -18.35 35.43 2.96
CA VAL A 186 -18.36 35.75 4.38
C VAL A 186 -17.06 35.20 5.00
N LYS A 187 -16.20 36.09 5.51
CA LYS A 187 -14.96 35.71 6.20
C LYS A 187 -15.31 35.14 7.59
N THR A 188 -15.08 33.84 7.79
CA THR A 188 -15.24 33.19 9.10
C THR A 188 -13.93 33.10 9.89
N GLN A 189 -12.78 33.21 9.19
CA GLN A 189 -11.43 33.23 9.74
C GLN A 189 -10.55 34.16 8.89
N PRO A 190 -9.47 34.73 9.47
CA PRO A 190 -8.44 35.44 8.71
C PRO A 190 -7.69 34.52 7.74
N ASP A 191 -7.32 35.07 6.60
CA ASP A 191 -6.65 34.36 5.50
C ASP A 191 -5.60 35.24 4.79
N GLU A 192 -5.01 36.15 5.56
CA GLU A 192 -4.07 37.13 5.06
C GLU A 192 -2.62 36.59 5.16
N HIS A 193 -1.82 36.76 4.09
CA HIS A 193 -0.44 36.26 3.99
C HIS A 193 0.47 37.33 3.40
N GLY A 194 1.63 37.57 4.00
CA GLY A 194 2.51 38.64 3.56
C GLY A 194 3.38 39.23 4.66
N LYS A 195 3.91 40.42 4.38
CA LYS A 195 4.75 41.17 5.31
C LYS A 195 3.92 42.13 6.14
N LEU A 196 4.02 42.07 7.46
CA LEU A 196 3.50 43.12 8.34
C LEU A 196 4.46 44.33 8.31
N ASN A 197 3.96 45.47 7.84
CA ASN A 197 4.68 46.76 7.74
C ASN A 197 4.65 47.53 9.06
N LEU A 198 4.94 46.84 10.15
CA LEU A 198 5.13 47.42 11.47
C LEU A 198 6.53 47.07 11.99
N PRO A 199 7.15 47.92 12.82
CA PRO A 199 8.32 47.54 13.61
C PRO A 199 8.04 46.28 14.44
N GLN A 200 9.05 45.43 14.64
CA GLN A 200 8.93 44.20 15.45
C GLN A 200 8.46 44.50 16.88
N GLU A 201 8.83 45.64 17.45
CA GLU A 201 8.42 46.09 18.78
C GLU A 201 6.92 46.41 18.88
N LEU A 202 6.22 46.42 17.74
CA LEU A 202 4.76 46.56 17.64
C LEU A 202 4.11 45.26 17.15
N SER A 203 4.85 44.15 17.01
CA SER A 203 4.26 42.86 16.70
C SER A 203 3.42 42.36 17.88
N LEU A 204 2.38 41.58 17.59
CA LEU A 204 1.53 41.00 18.63
C LEU A 204 2.33 40.03 19.52
N THR A 205 3.25 39.26 18.94
CA THR A 205 4.15 38.36 19.68
C THR A 205 4.99 39.14 20.69
N TYR A 206 5.61 40.25 20.24
CA TYR A 206 6.40 41.10 21.12
C TYR A 206 5.55 41.68 22.26
N HIS A 207 4.37 42.22 21.95
CA HIS A 207 3.45 42.78 22.95
C HIS A 207 3.03 41.75 24.01
N GLN A 208 2.59 40.57 23.58
CA GLN A 208 2.22 39.47 24.47
C GLN A 208 3.40 39.06 25.37
N THR A 209 4.61 39.03 24.80
CA THR A 209 5.84 38.74 25.56
C THR A 209 6.11 39.80 26.61
N GLN A 210 6.04 41.09 26.27
CA GLN A 210 6.28 42.17 27.25
C GLN A 210 5.30 42.07 28.43
N LYS A 211 4.05 41.71 28.18
CA LYS A 211 3.06 41.47 29.24
C LYS A 211 3.47 40.32 30.17
N VAL A 212 4.00 39.23 29.64
CA VAL A 212 4.53 38.14 30.48
C VAL A 212 5.74 38.60 31.28
N ARG A 213 6.63 39.38 30.69
CA ARG A 213 7.81 39.91 31.41
C ARG A 213 7.41 40.84 32.56
N GLU A 214 6.40 41.67 32.35
CA GLU A 214 5.78 42.48 33.39
C GLU A 214 5.13 41.61 34.48
N ALA A 215 4.41 40.54 34.09
CA ALA A 215 3.81 39.58 35.00
C ALA A 215 4.84 38.82 35.84
N LEU A 216 5.94 38.38 35.23
CA LEU A 216 7.07 37.75 35.93
C LEU A 216 7.73 38.72 36.91
N ALA A 217 7.92 39.98 36.52
CA ALA A 217 8.42 41.00 37.44
C ALA A 217 7.47 41.18 38.65
N ARG A 218 6.15 41.22 38.43
CA ARG A 218 5.15 41.28 39.51
C ARG A 218 5.16 40.01 40.37
N ALA A 219 5.27 38.84 39.78
CA ALA A 219 5.37 37.57 40.50
C ALA A 219 6.63 37.51 41.35
N SER A 220 7.77 37.98 40.85
CA SER A 220 9.05 38.04 41.59
C SER A 220 9.04 38.98 42.78
N ALA A 221 8.16 39.97 42.78
CA ALA A 221 7.96 40.87 43.90
C ALA A 221 7.00 40.31 44.97
N GLN A 222 6.36 39.16 44.71
CA GLN A 222 5.41 38.53 45.62
C GLN A 222 6.05 37.34 46.33
N ASP A 223 5.73 37.17 47.62
CA ASP A 223 6.09 35.97 48.41
C ASP A 223 5.00 34.88 48.25
N LYS A 224 4.73 34.50 47.00
CA LYS A 224 3.69 33.52 46.63
C LYS A 224 4.14 32.69 45.42
N PRO A 225 3.67 31.43 45.29
CA PRO A 225 3.82 30.70 44.03
C PRO A 225 3.03 31.39 42.92
N PHE A 226 3.41 31.18 41.67
CA PHE A 226 2.77 31.81 40.52
C PHE A 226 2.36 30.79 39.46
N ASN A 227 1.40 31.18 38.65
CA ASN A 227 0.96 30.50 37.45
C ASN A 227 0.71 31.58 36.39
N ILE A 228 1.48 31.54 35.30
CA ILE A 228 1.35 32.49 34.20
C ILE A 228 1.15 31.69 32.92
N THR A 229 -0.04 31.79 32.36
CA THR A 229 -0.37 31.18 31.08
C THR A 229 -0.19 32.21 29.97
N ILE A 230 0.78 31.98 29.09
CA ILE A 230 0.86 32.70 27.81
C ILE A 230 0.27 31.86 26.68
N SER A 231 -0.67 32.47 25.97
CA SER A 231 -1.38 31.91 24.84
C SER A 231 -1.13 32.76 23.60
N TYR A 232 -0.01 32.48 22.92
CA TYR A 232 0.39 33.19 21.71
C TYR A 232 -0.67 33.01 20.63
N PHE A 233 -0.98 34.09 19.91
CA PHE A 233 -1.89 34.03 18.77
C PHE A 233 -1.24 33.32 17.58
N PHE A 234 0.06 33.48 17.37
CA PHE A 234 0.77 32.90 16.24
C PHE A 234 1.24 31.47 16.52
N PRO A 235 1.42 30.64 15.46
CA PRO A 235 1.43 30.97 14.03
C PRO A 235 0.07 30.94 13.29
N HIS A 236 -1.06 30.99 14.00
CA HIS A 236 -2.39 31.11 13.39
C HIS A 236 -2.49 32.28 12.38
N ALA A 237 -3.30 32.11 11.34
CA ALA A 237 -3.59 33.16 10.37
C ALA A 237 -4.16 34.43 11.05
N PRO A 238 -3.87 35.64 10.58
CA PRO A 238 -3.12 35.97 9.38
C PRO A 238 -1.62 35.71 9.53
N MET A 239 -0.98 35.13 8.52
CA MET A 239 0.44 34.79 8.57
C MET A 239 1.27 35.99 8.10
N LEU A 240 1.42 36.97 9.00
CA LEU A 240 2.03 38.27 8.73
C LEU A 240 3.24 38.56 9.64
N PRO A 241 4.41 37.92 9.40
CA PRO A 241 5.62 38.26 10.13
C PRO A 241 6.13 39.69 9.82
N THR A 242 6.82 40.30 10.78
CA THR A 242 7.57 41.56 10.64
C THR A 242 9.01 41.29 10.19
N ASP A 243 9.79 42.31 9.80
CA ASP A 243 11.25 42.13 9.69
C ASP A 243 11.86 41.94 11.10
N PRO A 244 12.88 41.07 11.28
CA PRO A 244 13.59 40.32 10.25
C PRO A 244 12.98 38.95 9.92
N TRP A 245 11.81 38.60 10.49
CA TRP A 245 11.19 37.28 10.38
C TRP A 245 10.54 37.00 9.02
N TYR A 246 10.02 38.03 8.36
CA TYR A 246 9.44 37.91 7.02
C TYR A 246 10.50 37.48 6.00
N GLN A 247 10.24 36.37 5.32
CA GLN A 247 11.19 35.72 4.39
C GLN A 247 12.57 35.46 4.99
N MET A 248 12.66 35.31 6.33
CA MET A 248 13.86 34.79 6.99
C MET A 248 14.26 33.41 6.42
N TYR A 249 13.26 32.64 6.01
CA TYR A 249 13.43 31.42 5.26
C TYR A 249 13.13 31.67 3.79
N ALA A 250 14.07 31.32 2.91
CA ALA A 250 13.95 31.56 1.49
C ALA A 250 12.87 30.68 0.86
N LEU A 251 12.10 31.23 -0.08
CA LEU A 251 10.95 30.54 -0.70
C LEU A 251 11.40 29.29 -1.47
N GLU A 252 12.55 29.36 -2.13
CA GLU A 252 13.16 28.25 -2.86
C GLU A 252 13.51 27.04 -1.97
N ASP A 253 13.72 27.27 -0.68
CA ASP A 253 14.05 26.24 0.31
C ASP A 253 12.81 25.72 1.05
N MET A 254 11.63 26.29 0.81
CA MET A 254 10.40 25.87 1.46
C MET A 254 9.96 24.50 0.94
N PRO A 255 9.86 23.49 1.83
CA PRO A 255 9.40 22.17 1.43
C PRO A 255 7.94 22.26 0.99
N ILE A 256 7.50 21.34 0.14
CA ILE A 256 6.09 21.22 -0.24
C ILE A 256 5.60 19.90 0.33
N ALA A 257 4.37 19.86 0.86
CA ALA A 257 3.77 18.62 1.33
C ALA A 257 3.65 17.62 0.17
N GLU A 258 4.16 16.40 0.35
CA GLU A 258 4.04 15.34 -0.66
C GLU A 258 2.57 15.01 -0.97
N SER A 259 1.68 15.15 0.02
CA SER A 259 0.23 14.97 -0.12
C SER A 259 -0.50 16.17 -0.73
N ILE A 260 0.18 17.24 -1.19
CA ILE A 260 -0.49 18.46 -1.68
C ILE A 260 -1.49 18.20 -2.82
N ASN A 261 -1.22 17.18 -3.64
CA ASN A 261 -2.06 16.77 -4.77
C ASN A 261 -2.91 15.52 -4.48
N ASP A 262 -3.08 15.14 -3.21
CA ASP A 262 -3.94 14.01 -2.85
C ASP A 262 -5.38 14.23 -3.37
N ASN A 263 -5.89 13.26 -4.13
CA ASN A 263 -7.24 13.30 -4.69
C ASN A 263 -8.32 13.05 -3.62
N MET A 264 -7.94 12.39 -2.51
CA MET A 264 -8.78 12.09 -1.36
C MET A 264 -10.05 11.28 -1.70
N GLU A 265 -10.08 10.56 -2.82
CA GLU A 265 -11.29 9.88 -3.31
C GLU A 265 -11.87 8.88 -2.29
N ASN A 266 -11.00 8.23 -1.52
CA ASN A 266 -11.38 7.29 -0.46
C ASN A 266 -11.30 7.91 0.95
N SER A 267 -11.20 9.24 1.09
CA SER A 267 -11.12 9.89 2.40
C SER A 267 -12.47 10.43 2.87
N PRO A 268 -12.80 10.34 4.18
CA PRO A 268 -13.98 11.00 4.75
C PRO A 268 -13.91 12.53 4.66
N TYR A 269 -12.75 13.10 4.32
CA TYR A 269 -12.49 14.54 4.29
C TYR A 269 -12.34 15.14 2.89
N ILE A 270 -12.73 14.42 1.83
CA ILE A 270 -12.61 14.90 0.44
C ILE A 270 -13.17 16.33 0.21
N ASN A 271 -14.24 16.69 0.95
CA ASN A 271 -14.92 17.98 0.87
C ASN A 271 -14.60 18.94 2.03
N SER A 272 -13.63 18.60 2.88
CA SER A 272 -13.28 19.42 4.05
C SER A 272 -12.45 20.66 3.68
N ASN A 273 -12.46 21.65 4.59
CA ASN A 273 -11.69 22.90 4.51
C ASN A 273 -11.83 23.70 3.21
N LYS A 274 -12.93 23.49 2.48
CA LYS A 274 -13.20 24.15 1.19
C LYS A 274 -12.05 23.99 0.18
N ARG A 275 -11.26 22.91 0.27
CA ARG A 275 -10.05 22.70 -0.55
C ARG A 275 -10.33 22.84 -2.05
N LEU A 276 -11.46 22.30 -2.51
CA LEU A 276 -11.90 22.36 -3.91
C LEU A 276 -12.27 23.77 -4.39
N HIS A 277 -12.44 24.73 -3.48
CA HIS A 277 -12.77 26.12 -3.76
C HIS A 277 -11.62 27.08 -3.45
N MET A 278 -10.47 26.56 -3.00
CA MET A 278 -9.27 27.35 -2.66
C MET A 278 -8.01 26.71 -3.26
N PRO A 279 -7.91 26.61 -4.60
CA PRO A 279 -6.84 25.90 -5.29
C PRO A 279 -5.45 26.49 -5.04
N GLU A 280 -5.35 27.73 -4.53
CA GLU A 280 -4.08 28.35 -4.15
C GLU A 280 -3.33 27.58 -3.04
N TYR A 281 -4.03 26.81 -2.20
CA TYR A 281 -3.41 25.97 -1.16
C TYR A 281 -3.00 24.58 -1.66
N SER A 282 -3.37 24.23 -2.89
CA SER A 282 -2.87 23.06 -3.62
C SER A 282 -1.81 23.44 -4.67
N ASP A 283 -1.48 24.74 -4.82
CA ASP A 283 -0.46 25.21 -5.76
C ASP A 283 0.93 25.16 -5.09
N PRO A 284 1.87 24.32 -5.59
CA PRO A 284 3.20 24.15 -4.99
C PRO A 284 4.05 25.42 -4.94
N GLU A 285 3.84 26.39 -5.83
CA GLU A 285 4.60 27.65 -5.81
C GLU A 285 3.96 28.68 -4.89
N MET A 286 2.63 28.70 -4.80
CA MET A 286 1.92 29.61 -3.89
C MET A 286 2.10 29.21 -2.43
N ILE A 287 2.05 27.92 -2.11
CA ILE A 287 2.10 27.43 -0.72
C ILE A 287 3.41 27.80 -0.01
N LYS A 288 4.52 27.93 -0.76
CA LYS A 288 5.84 28.34 -0.22
C LYS A 288 5.79 29.68 0.52
N TYR A 289 4.94 30.61 0.08
CA TYR A 289 4.75 31.88 0.78
C TYR A 289 4.12 31.68 2.17
N MET A 290 3.07 30.85 2.25
CA MET A 290 2.43 30.50 3.52
C MET A 290 3.42 29.81 4.46
N MET A 291 4.23 28.87 3.95
CA MET A 291 5.21 28.13 4.75
C MET A 291 6.36 29.01 5.26
N SER A 292 6.92 29.87 4.41
CA SER A 292 7.93 30.85 4.82
C SER A 292 7.40 31.76 5.93
N ASN A 293 6.19 32.29 5.76
CA ASN A 293 5.58 33.17 6.76
C ASN A 293 5.30 32.43 8.08
N TYR A 294 4.82 31.19 7.99
CA TYR A 294 4.56 30.31 9.13
C TYR A 294 5.83 30.03 9.95
N PHE A 295 6.92 29.62 9.29
CA PHE A 295 8.20 29.37 9.98
C PHE A 295 8.84 30.63 10.54
N GLY A 296 8.69 31.78 9.84
CA GLY A 296 9.11 33.08 10.35
C GLY A 296 8.41 33.42 11.68
N LEU A 297 7.09 33.23 11.75
CA LEU A 297 6.30 33.45 12.98
C LEU A 297 6.68 32.49 14.11
N ILE A 298 6.95 31.21 13.81
CA ILE A 298 7.43 30.26 14.83
C ILE A 298 8.78 30.69 15.39
N THR A 299 9.68 31.17 14.54
CA THR A 299 11.00 31.64 14.96
C THR A 299 10.90 32.90 15.82
N GLU A 300 9.97 33.80 15.49
CA GLU A 300 9.65 34.95 16.33
C GLU A 300 9.16 34.52 17.72
N VAL A 301 8.24 33.55 17.77
CA VAL A 301 7.74 33.00 19.04
C VAL A 301 8.87 32.36 19.86
N ASP A 302 9.72 31.53 19.25
CA ASP A 302 10.84 30.89 19.96
C ASP A 302 11.85 31.92 20.49
N HIS A 303 12.17 32.94 19.69
CA HIS A 303 13.03 34.05 20.11
C HIS A 303 12.51 34.73 21.40
N PHE A 304 11.22 34.98 21.48
CA PHE A 304 10.62 35.62 22.65
C PHE A 304 10.36 34.66 23.82
N ILE A 305 10.23 33.35 23.57
CA ILE A 305 10.29 32.35 24.63
C ILE A 305 11.67 32.38 25.30
N ASN A 306 12.75 32.54 24.54
CA ASN A 306 14.09 32.69 25.12
C ASN A 306 14.20 33.91 26.06
N ASP A 307 13.55 35.03 25.74
CA ASP A 307 13.49 36.20 26.62
C ASP A 307 12.77 35.89 27.95
N ILE A 308 11.68 35.12 27.90
CA ILE A 308 10.95 34.67 29.10
C ILE A 308 11.82 33.76 29.96
N LEU A 309 12.51 32.80 29.36
CA LEU A 309 13.45 31.91 30.07
C LEU A 309 14.59 32.72 30.72
N THR A 310 15.12 33.72 30.00
CA THR A 310 16.15 34.62 30.53
C THR A 310 15.66 35.44 31.72
N ASP A 311 14.40 35.89 31.70
CA ASP A 311 13.80 36.60 32.83
C ASP A 311 13.59 35.67 34.05
N LEU A 312 13.23 34.39 33.85
CA LEU A 312 13.17 33.41 34.94
C LEU A 312 14.54 33.23 35.61
N GLU A 313 15.60 33.06 34.83
CA GLU A 313 16.99 32.99 35.34
C GLU A 313 17.37 34.29 36.08
N LYS A 314 17.06 35.45 35.50
CA LYS A 314 17.31 36.77 36.11
C LYS A 314 16.63 36.95 37.47
N TYR A 315 15.42 36.43 37.64
CA TYR A 315 14.69 36.49 38.91
C TYR A 315 14.97 35.30 39.84
N GLY A 316 15.80 34.34 39.43
CA GLY A 316 16.16 33.15 40.21
C GLY A 316 15.00 32.17 40.39
N MET A 317 14.12 32.07 39.38
CA MET A 317 12.92 31.23 39.39
C MET A 317 13.05 29.99 38.50
N ASP A 318 14.09 29.93 37.67
CA ASP A 318 14.34 28.88 36.68
C ASP A 318 14.46 27.47 37.29
N GLU A 319 15.08 27.33 38.47
CA GLU A 319 15.26 26.02 39.11
C GLU A 319 13.98 25.41 39.71
N ASN A 320 12.93 26.21 39.92
CA ASN A 320 11.70 25.80 40.63
C ASN A 320 10.41 26.16 39.86
N THR A 321 10.49 26.19 38.53
CA THR A 321 9.33 26.45 37.67
C THR A 321 9.03 25.24 36.80
N LEU A 322 7.78 24.78 36.81
CA LEU A 322 7.26 23.83 35.82
C LEU A 322 6.92 24.59 34.53
N ILE A 323 7.58 24.26 33.43
CA ILE A 323 7.34 24.87 32.13
C ILE A 323 6.67 23.84 31.22
N ILE A 324 5.55 24.23 30.62
CA ILE A 324 4.81 23.41 29.65
C ILE A 324 4.70 24.19 28.36
N PHE A 325 5.23 23.64 27.28
CA PHE A 325 5.02 24.14 25.92
C PHE A 325 4.14 23.17 25.14
N THR A 326 3.12 23.72 24.48
CA THR A 326 2.21 22.98 23.60
C THR A 326 1.54 23.90 22.59
N SER A 327 0.89 23.31 21.58
CA SER A 327 -0.10 23.96 20.72
C SER A 327 -1.53 23.51 21.05
N ASP A 328 -2.55 24.30 20.73
CA ASP A 328 -3.94 23.87 20.86
C ASP A 328 -4.37 22.88 19.76
N HIS A 329 -3.91 23.10 18.52
CA HIS A 329 -4.00 22.18 17.38
C HIS A 329 -2.93 22.54 16.33
N GLY A 330 -2.88 21.81 15.22
CA GLY A 330 -1.95 22.04 14.11
C GLY A 330 -2.53 22.85 12.94
N GLU A 331 -1.86 22.77 11.77
CA GLU A 331 -2.16 23.45 10.51
C GLU A 331 -1.85 22.53 9.32
N MET A 332 -2.76 22.43 8.35
CA MET A 332 -2.56 21.60 7.16
C MET A 332 -1.40 22.07 6.28
N LEU A 333 -1.12 23.38 6.17
CA LEU A 333 -0.01 23.95 5.35
C LEU A 333 0.10 23.36 3.93
N GLY A 334 -1.03 23.11 3.28
CA GLY A 334 -1.09 22.52 1.94
C GLY A 334 -1.09 20.99 1.91
N SER A 335 -0.88 20.29 3.03
CA SER A 335 -1.09 18.83 3.09
C SER A 335 -2.52 18.50 2.64
N HIS A 336 -2.67 17.51 1.76
CA HIS A 336 -3.93 17.16 1.10
C HIS A 336 -4.60 18.32 0.34
N GLY A 337 -3.82 19.30 -0.11
CA GLY A 337 -4.33 20.53 -0.75
C GLY A 337 -5.18 21.39 0.19
N MET A 338 -5.03 21.21 1.51
CA MET A 338 -5.83 21.89 2.52
C MET A 338 -5.03 22.97 3.25
N ARG A 339 -5.75 23.97 3.73
CA ARG A 339 -5.32 24.87 4.82
C ARG A 339 -6.16 24.59 6.07
N GLU A 340 -5.80 25.25 7.16
CA GLU A 340 -6.48 25.25 8.45
C GLU A 340 -6.37 23.93 9.23
N LYS A 341 -7.44 23.59 9.94
CA LYS A 341 -7.60 22.51 10.93
C LYS A 341 -8.95 21.84 10.65
N ASN A 342 -9.69 21.32 11.63
CA ASN A 342 -11.00 20.67 11.40
C ASN A 342 -10.93 19.29 10.70
N VAL A 343 -9.79 18.62 10.77
CA VAL A 343 -9.60 17.22 10.34
C VAL A 343 -8.71 16.49 11.35
N PHE A 344 -8.72 15.16 11.35
CA PHE A 344 -7.92 14.33 12.28
C PHE A 344 -6.58 13.84 11.72
N TYR A 345 -6.17 14.35 10.55
CA TYR A 345 -4.83 14.11 10.01
C TYR A 345 -3.74 14.67 10.94
N GLU A 346 -2.54 14.09 10.87
CA GLU A 346 -1.38 14.40 11.72
C GLU A 346 -1.09 15.90 11.71
N GLU A 347 -1.14 16.55 10.56
CA GLU A 347 -0.88 18.00 10.45
C GLU A 347 -1.84 18.88 11.26
N SER A 348 -3.05 18.40 11.52
CA SER A 348 -4.10 19.13 12.23
C SER A 348 -4.23 18.67 13.70
N ALA A 349 -4.07 17.36 13.97
CA ALA A 349 -4.32 16.79 15.29
C ALA A 349 -3.07 16.56 16.15
N HIS A 350 -1.92 16.28 15.54
CA HIS A 350 -0.67 16.04 16.26
C HIS A 350 -0.01 17.39 16.58
N ILE A 351 0.28 17.59 17.86
CA ILE A 351 0.81 18.85 18.40
C ILE A 351 2.17 18.63 19.07
N PRO A 352 3.01 19.67 19.20
CA PRO A 352 4.20 19.57 20.01
C PRO A 352 3.82 19.56 21.49
N LEU A 353 4.47 18.75 22.32
CA LEU A 353 4.35 18.81 23.77
C LEU A 353 5.71 18.63 24.43
N ILE A 354 6.07 19.59 25.28
CA ILE A 354 7.29 19.61 26.08
C ILE A 354 6.91 19.94 27.53
N ILE A 355 7.36 19.13 28.47
CA ILE A 355 7.19 19.40 29.92
C ILE A 355 8.57 19.39 30.57
N TRP A 356 8.95 20.51 31.17
CA TRP A 356 10.27 20.74 31.72
C TRP A 356 10.21 21.19 33.17
N HIS A 357 11.04 20.58 34.01
CA HIS A 357 11.32 21.04 35.36
C HIS A 357 12.67 20.47 35.80
N PRO A 358 13.73 21.28 36.01
CA PRO A 358 15.11 20.81 36.08
C PRO A 358 15.38 19.89 37.28
N ASN A 359 14.62 20.08 38.37
CA ASN A 359 14.75 19.29 39.59
C ASN A 359 13.72 18.16 39.77
N LYS A 360 12.69 18.06 38.92
CA LYS A 360 11.61 17.05 39.06
C LYS A 360 11.51 16.12 37.85
N ILE A 361 11.86 16.58 36.65
CA ILE A 361 11.74 15.82 35.40
C ILE A 361 13.13 15.57 34.85
N LYS A 362 13.45 14.31 34.58
CA LYS A 362 14.69 13.94 33.91
C LYS A 362 14.52 14.07 32.39
N PRO A 363 15.59 14.42 31.65
CA PRO A 363 15.58 14.39 30.20
C PRO A 363 15.08 13.04 29.67
N THR A 364 13.98 13.05 28.90
CA THR A 364 13.34 11.83 28.41
C THR A 364 12.55 12.08 27.12
N VAL A 365 12.42 11.02 26.31
CA VAL A 365 11.57 11.02 25.12
C VAL A 365 10.41 10.06 25.39
N VAL A 366 9.19 10.59 25.32
CA VAL A 366 7.95 9.86 25.62
C VAL A 366 7.25 9.50 24.30
N ASN A 367 7.24 8.20 23.99
CA ASN A 367 6.61 7.67 22.78
C ASN A 367 5.14 7.25 22.99
N SER A 368 4.65 7.22 24.23
CA SER A 368 3.25 6.86 24.49
C SER A 368 2.31 7.90 23.87
N PRO A 369 1.22 7.47 23.19
CA PRO A 369 0.19 8.38 22.73
C PRO A 369 -0.51 9.04 23.93
N VAL A 370 -0.57 10.38 23.93
CA VAL A 370 -1.17 11.20 24.99
C VAL A 370 -2.10 12.26 24.41
N SER A 371 -3.03 12.78 25.22
CA SER A 371 -3.96 13.84 24.83
C SER A 371 -3.80 15.06 25.73
N LEU A 372 -4.02 16.27 25.22
CA LEU A 372 -3.86 17.47 26.07
C LEU A 372 -4.92 17.63 27.17
N ILE A 373 -5.98 16.80 27.22
CA ILE A 373 -6.83 16.70 28.41
C ILE A 373 -6.05 16.24 29.65
N ASP A 374 -4.91 15.56 29.44
CA ASP A 374 -4.06 15.03 30.50
C ASP A 374 -3.23 16.14 31.19
N LEU A 375 -3.16 17.35 30.62
CA LEU A 375 -2.36 18.43 31.21
C LEU A 375 -2.88 18.89 32.57
N TYR A 376 -4.21 18.99 32.74
CA TYR A 376 -4.81 19.37 34.02
C TYR A 376 -4.32 18.48 35.17
N PRO A 377 -4.56 17.13 35.16
CA PRO A 377 -4.13 16.28 36.26
C PRO A 377 -2.61 16.21 36.38
N THR A 378 -1.87 16.33 35.27
CA THR A 378 -0.40 16.36 35.30
C THR A 378 0.14 17.57 36.07
N ILE A 379 -0.45 18.76 35.85
CA ILE A 379 -0.07 19.98 36.57
C ILE A 379 -0.34 19.81 38.07
N MET A 380 -1.52 19.31 38.44
CA MET A 380 -1.88 19.11 39.85
C MET A 380 -0.94 18.11 40.53
N ASP A 381 -0.61 17.00 39.88
CA ASP A 381 0.27 15.96 40.41
C ASP A 381 1.72 16.43 40.61
N TYR A 382 2.31 17.17 39.66
CA TYR A 382 3.66 17.73 39.84
C TYR A 382 3.72 18.85 40.89
N LEU A 383 2.63 19.60 41.06
CA LEU A 383 2.51 20.65 42.07
C LEU A 383 2.02 20.15 43.43
N GLU A 384 1.72 18.85 43.54
CA GLU A 384 1.25 18.21 44.77
C GLU A 384 -0.04 18.86 45.32
N ILE A 385 -0.94 19.21 44.40
CA ILE A 385 -2.27 19.75 44.70
C ILE A 385 -3.29 18.63 44.51
N ASP A 386 -4.17 18.45 45.49
CA ASP A 386 -5.24 17.45 45.43
C ASP A 386 -6.08 17.65 44.16
N GLU A 387 -6.13 16.62 43.31
CA GLU A 387 -6.89 16.65 42.06
C GLU A 387 -8.39 16.44 42.33
N ASP A 388 -9.22 17.28 41.72
CA ASP A 388 -10.64 16.97 41.55
C ASP A 388 -10.80 15.91 40.44
N LEU A 389 -11.87 15.11 40.48
CA LEU A 389 -12.13 14.11 39.43
C LEU A 389 -12.19 14.79 38.05
N ARG A 390 -11.38 14.30 37.09
CA ARG A 390 -11.29 14.76 35.70
C ARG A 390 -11.27 13.56 34.74
N ASP A 391 -11.40 13.85 33.44
CA ASP A 391 -11.44 12.82 32.39
C ASP A 391 -10.03 12.44 31.92
N GLY A 392 -9.11 13.40 31.92
CA GLY A 392 -7.69 13.15 31.66
C GLY A 392 -7.02 12.40 32.80
N LEU A 393 -5.85 11.82 32.53
CA LEU A 393 -5.02 11.14 33.55
C LEU A 393 -3.63 11.78 33.60
N SER A 394 -3.03 11.87 34.80
CA SER A 394 -1.68 12.43 34.96
C SER A 394 -0.66 11.71 34.05
N LEU A 395 0.21 12.49 33.42
CA LEU A 395 1.33 12.01 32.60
C LEU A 395 2.60 11.75 33.41
N LYS A 396 2.61 12.01 34.72
CA LYS A 396 3.81 11.86 35.56
C LYS A 396 4.44 10.47 35.48
N GLU A 397 3.64 9.42 35.73
CA GLU A 397 4.13 8.03 35.62
C GLU A 397 4.53 7.65 34.18
N VAL A 398 3.99 8.33 33.17
CA VAL A 398 4.38 8.13 31.76
C VAL A 398 5.74 8.80 31.47
N ILE A 399 5.93 10.01 31.98
CA ILE A 399 7.20 10.77 31.89
C ILE A 399 8.32 10.05 32.64
N GLU A 400 8.02 9.53 33.83
CA GLU A 400 8.97 8.80 34.69
C GLU A 400 9.27 7.38 34.18
N GLY A 401 8.55 6.91 33.15
CA GLY A 401 8.74 5.60 32.53
C GLY A 401 8.13 4.43 33.31
N GLU A 402 7.26 4.70 34.29
CA GLU A 402 6.58 3.71 35.12
C GLU A 402 5.35 3.11 34.43
N LYS A 403 4.70 3.87 33.53
CA LYS A 403 3.56 3.42 32.72
C LYS A 403 3.73 3.78 31.25
N GLN A 404 3.11 2.97 30.40
CA GLN A 404 2.98 3.24 28.96
C GLN A 404 1.50 3.24 28.58
N ARG A 405 1.09 4.20 27.75
CA ARG A 405 -0.25 4.22 27.16
C ARG A 405 -0.28 3.49 25.84
N LYS A 406 -1.42 2.89 25.53
CA LYS A 406 -1.65 2.15 24.28
C LYS A 406 -2.39 2.96 23.24
N TYR A 407 -3.14 3.97 23.66
CA TYR A 407 -3.90 4.81 22.75
C TYR A 407 -4.11 6.22 23.31
N ALA A 408 -4.44 7.16 22.41
CA ALA A 408 -5.04 8.45 22.72
C ALA A 408 -6.27 8.68 21.83
N VAL A 409 -7.16 9.57 22.28
CA VAL A 409 -8.39 9.91 21.56
C VAL A 409 -8.52 11.43 21.38
N THR A 410 -8.91 11.83 20.18
CA THR A 410 -9.34 13.19 19.83
C THR A 410 -10.82 13.16 19.48
N GLU A 411 -11.60 14.10 20.02
CA GLU A 411 -13.05 14.22 19.78
C GLU A 411 -13.37 15.51 19.00
N TRP A 412 -14.30 15.42 18.06
CA TRP A 412 -14.89 16.62 17.45
C TRP A 412 -16.36 16.44 17.05
N ASP A 413 -17.25 17.07 17.81
CA ASP A 413 -18.70 16.96 17.64
C ASP A 413 -19.35 18.26 17.12
N PHE A 414 -18.96 18.68 15.91
CA PHE A 414 -19.48 19.93 15.30
C PHE A 414 -20.81 19.74 14.56
N ASN A 415 -20.83 18.93 13.50
CA ASN A 415 -22.03 18.68 12.68
C ASN A 415 -22.69 17.31 12.94
N GLY A 416 -22.45 16.75 14.13
CA GLY A 416 -22.96 15.45 14.56
C GLY A 416 -22.69 14.32 13.56
N ASP A 417 -23.75 13.62 13.12
CA ASP A 417 -23.71 12.41 12.28
C ASP A 417 -23.24 12.62 10.83
N THR A 418 -22.84 13.84 10.46
CA THR A 418 -22.44 14.18 9.07
C THR A 418 -20.94 14.28 8.86
N GLN A 419 -20.16 14.05 9.92
CA GLN A 419 -18.70 14.11 9.89
C GLN A 419 -18.11 13.05 10.86
N PRO A 420 -16.81 12.73 10.74
CA PRO A 420 -16.13 11.97 11.76
C PRO A 420 -16.17 12.70 13.11
N ASN A 421 -16.33 11.93 14.20
CA ASN A 421 -16.43 12.46 15.57
C ASN A 421 -15.28 12.03 16.48
N TYR A 422 -14.61 10.94 16.15
CA TYR A 422 -13.52 10.39 16.95
C TYR A 422 -12.34 10.03 16.07
N MET A 423 -11.15 10.28 16.59
CA MET A 423 -9.91 9.67 16.14
C MET A 423 -9.26 8.93 17.31
N VAL A 424 -8.85 7.70 17.07
CA VAL A 424 -8.05 6.87 17.98
C VAL A 424 -6.71 6.65 17.32
N ILE A 425 -5.63 6.87 18.06
CA ILE A 425 -4.26 6.59 17.63
C ILE A 425 -3.59 5.66 18.65
N THR A 426 -2.82 4.68 18.18
CA THR A 426 -2.13 3.70 19.03
C THR A 426 -0.61 3.87 19.04
N ASP A 427 0.05 3.28 20.05
CA ASP A 427 1.51 3.30 20.20
C ASP A 427 2.28 2.61 19.07
N ASP A 428 1.62 1.70 18.34
CA ASP A 428 2.14 0.99 17.17
C ASP A 428 1.74 1.63 15.83
N GLY A 429 1.25 2.89 15.83
CA GLY A 429 1.06 3.68 14.61
C GLY A 429 -0.26 3.44 13.86
N TRP A 430 -1.24 2.76 14.46
CA TRP A 430 -2.56 2.61 13.84
C TRP A 430 -3.48 3.75 14.22
N LYS A 431 -4.18 4.31 13.23
CA LYS A 431 -5.15 5.39 13.42
C LYS A 431 -6.53 4.99 12.88
N LEU A 432 -7.55 5.04 13.73
CA LEU A 432 -8.96 4.84 13.37
C LEU A 432 -9.70 6.17 13.47
N ILE A 433 -10.36 6.56 12.38
CA ILE A 433 -11.28 7.69 12.31
C ILE A 433 -12.70 7.14 12.17
N THR A 434 -13.62 7.59 13.01
CA THR A 434 -15.01 7.10 12.98
C THR A 434 -16.00 8.14 13.50
N SER A 435 -17.28 7.87 13.29
CA SER A 435 -18.41 8.65 13.78
C SER A 435 -19.29 7.79 14.69
N TYR A 436 -20.09 8.39 15.56
CA TYR A 436 -21.16 7.66 16.24
C TYR A 436 -22.36 7.37 15.30
N ALA A 437 -22.40 7.95 14.10
CA ALA A 437 -23.37 7.61 13.05
C ALA A 437 -23.22 6.13 12.64
N THR A 438 -24.31 5.37 12.72
CA THR A 438 -24.29 3.91 12.47
C THR A 438 -24.52 3.51 11.01
N ASN A 439 -25.04 4.42 10.18
CA ASN A 439 -25.40 4.16 8.78
C ASN A 439 -24.55 4.98 7.78
N LYS A 440 -23.32 5.32 8.17
CA LYS A 440 -22.42 6.23 7.45
C LYS A 440 -21.01 5.63 7.31
N PRO A 441 -20.85 4.53 6.56
CA PRO A 441 -19.54 3.88 6.39
C PRO A 441 -18.50 4.80 5.74
N GLU A 442 -18.92 5.78 4.94
CA GLU A 442 -18.06 6.77 4.28
C GLU A 442 -17.33 7.70 5.27
N LEU A 443 -17.76 7.76 6.54
CA LEU A 443 -17.13 8.55 7.60
C LEU A 443 -16.04 7.77 8.36
N ASN A 444 -15.84 6.50 8.02
CA ASN A 444 -14.86 5.65 8.68
C ASN A 444 -13.57 5.59 7.86
N ALA A 445 -12.43 5.75 8.51
CA ALA A 445 -11.13 5.54 7.89
C ALA A 445 -10.18 4.82 8.84
N LEU A 446 -9.27 4.03 8.28
CA LEU A 446 -8.18 3.38 9.00
C LEU A 446 -6.87 3.65 8.26
N TYR A 447 -5.84 4.04 8.99
CA TYR A 447 -4.50 4.27 8.48
C TYR A 447 -3.48 3.53 9.34
N ASN A 448 -2.41 3.04 8.71
CA ASN A 448 -1.20 2.59 9.38
C ASN A 448 -0.10 3.63 9.11
N LEU A 449 0.19 4.49 10.08
CA LEU A 449 1.14 5.61 9.91
C LEU A 449 2.57 5.14 9.69
N ASN A 450 2.92 3.89 10.02
CA ASN A 450 4.24 3.35 9.71
C ASN A 450 4.42 3.08 8.20
N ASP A 451 3.33 2.70 7.50
CA ASP A 451 3.32 2.40 6.07
C ASP A 451 2.86 3.60 5.22
N ASP A 452 1.98 4.42 5.79
CA ASP A 452 1.33 5.57 5.18
C ASP A 452 1.37 6.78 6.14
N PRO A 453 2.55 7.37 6.39
CA PRO A 453 2.71 8.49 7.32
C PRO A 453 2.02 9.77 6.87
N LEU A 454 1.56 9.82 5.61
CA LEU A 454 0.86 10.95 5.00
C LEU A 454 -0.65 10.71 4.90
N GLU A 455 -1.17 9.59 5.41
CA GLU A 455 -2.62 9.31 5.50
C GLU A 455 -3.39 9.41 4.17
N MET A 456 -2.75 9.03 3.07
CA MET A 456 -3.36 9.07 1.72
C MET A 456 -4.09 7.77 1.36
N LYS A 457 -3.83 6.67 2.08
CA LYS A 457 -4.38 5.33 1.80
C LYS A 457 -5.34 4.91 2.90
N ASN A 458 -6.59 5.35 2.80
CA ASN A 458 -7.64 4.82 3.67
C ASN A 458 -7.81 3.30 3.43
N LEU A 459 -7.55 2.51 4.47
CA LEU A 459 -7.67 1.05 4.47
C LEU A 459 -9.13 0.57 4.60
N LEU A 460 -10.06 1.49 4.86
CA LEU A 460 -11.51 1.29 4.83
C LEU A 460 -12.13 1.95 3.58
N GLY A 461 -13.38 2.40 3.69
CA GLY A 461 -14.12 3.02 2.61
C GLY A 461 -14.31 2.08 1.41
N THR A 462 -13.88 2.53 0.22
CA THR A 462 -13.95 1.77 -1.04
C THR A 462 -12.82 0.77 -1.22
N ASN A 463 -11.89 0.64 -0.26
CA ASN A 463 -10.77 -0.30 -0.35
C ASN A 463 -11.29 -1.75 -0.50
N PRO A 464 -10.89 -2.50 -1.56
CA PRO A 464 -11.36 -3.86 -1.79
C PRO A 464 -10.87 -4.85 -0.71
N ASN A 465 -9.71 -4.57 -0.10
CA ASN A 465 -9.08 -5.39 0.94
C ASN A 465 -9.50 -5.00 2.37
N ARG A 466 -10.46 -4.08 2.54
CA ARG A 466 -10.87 -3.54 3.86
C ARG A 466 -11.14 -4.61 4.93
N PHE A 467 -11.61 -5.78 4.51
CA PHE A 467 -11.92 -6.88 5.44
C PHE A 467 -10.70 -7.53 6.09
N SER A 468 -9.53 -7.49 5.42
CA SER A 468 -8.27 -7.99 5.98
C SER A 468 -7.85 -7.23 7.24
N TYR A 469 -8.38 -6.01 7.44
CA TYR A 469 -8.09 -5.15 8.58
C TYR A 469 -9.12 -5.27 9.71
N LYS A 470 -10.04 -6.24 9.65
CA LYS A 470 -11.13 -6.40 10.64
C LYS A 470 -10.59 -6.45 12.08
N SER A 471 -9.59 -7.29 12.35
CA SER A 471 -9.00 -7.41 13.69
C SER A 471 -8.42 -6.10 14.21
N GLN A 472 -7.81 -5.30 13.33
CA GLN A 472 -7.21 -4.01 13.66
C GLN A 472 -8.31 -2.99 13.95
N VAL A 473 -9.37 -2.96 13.15
CA VAL A 473 -10.54 -2.11 13.39
C VAL A 473 -11.21 -2.46 14.72
N GLU A 474 -11.45 -3.75 15.00
CA GLU A 474 -12.07 -4.19 16.26
C GLU A 474 -11.20 -3.84 17.47
N ARG A 475 -9.86 -3.95 17.35
CA ARG A 475 -8.93 -3.53 18.40
C ARG A 475 -9.06 -2.03 18.69
N LEU A 476 -8.96 -1.17 17.68
CA LEU A 476 -9.02 0.28 17.85
C LEU A 476 -10.41 0.75 18.29
N GLN A 477 -11.47 0.10 17.79
CA GLN A 477 -12.84 0.33 18.26
C GLN A 477 -12.99 -0.08 19.73
N GLY A 478 -12.34 -1.16 20.17
CA GLY A 478 -12.26 -1.58 21.56
C GLY A 478 -11.64 -0.50 22.46
N TYR A 479 -10.53 0.11 22.04
CA TYR A 479 -9.92 1.23 22.76
C TYR A 479 -10.84 2.45 22.82
N LEU A 480 -11.56 2.77 21.74
CA LEU A 480 -12.56 3.85 21.76
C LEU A 480 -13.66 3.56 22.77
N ILE A 481 -14.18 2.34 22.81
CA ILE A 481 -15.23 1.94 23.75
C ILE A 481 -14.72 2.07 25.19
N GLU A 482 -13.52 1.57 25.47
CA GLU A 482 -12.88 1.69 26.79
C GLU A 482 -12.76 3.15 27.23
N TRP A 483 -12.27 4.02 26.33
CA TRP A 483 -12.16 5.45 26.59
C TRP A 483 -13.51 6.11 26.86
N LEU A 484 -14.53 5.82 26.04
CA LEU A 484 -15.89 6.34 26.22
C LEU A 484 -16.52 5.85 27.54
N GLU A 485 -16.29 4.60 27.94
CA GLU A 485 -16.75 4.08 29.23
C GLU A 485 -16.05 4.76 30.41
N ASN A 486 -14.72 4.93 30.32
CA ASN A 486 -13.91 5.59 31.37
C ASN A 486 -14.26 7.08 31.55
N THR A 487 -14.67 7.75 30.48
CA THR A 487 -15.09 9.17 30.48
C THR A 487 -16.59 9.35 30.74
N GLY A 488 -17.34 8.26 30.97
CA GLY A 488 -18.76 8.31 31.27
C GLY A 488 -19.67 8.68 30.09
N SER A 489 -19.18 8.56 28.85
CA SER A 489 -19.93 8.92 27.65
C SER A 489 -21.15 8.02 27.43
N SER A 490 -22.28 8.65 27.11
CA SER A 490 -23.51 7.96 26.73
C SER A 490 -23.40 7.20 25.40
N ARG A 491 -22.36 7.49 24.60
CA ARG A 491 -22.17 6.97 23.25
C ARG A 491 -21.40 5.64 23.20
N ALA A 492 -20.85 5.16 24.32
CA ALA A 492 -20.16 3.87 24.40
C ALA A 492 -20.99 2.72 23.82
N ASN A 493 -22.28 2.64 24.19
CA ASN A 493 -23.18 1.60 23.67
C ASN A 493 -23.47 1.74 22.17
N ILE A 494 -23.41 2.95 21.60
CA ILE A 494 -23.62 3.16 20.16
C ILE A 494 -22.41 2.60 19.41
N ILE A 495 -21.20 2.97 19.82
CA ILE A 495 -19.96 2.47 19.20
C ILE A 495 -19.84 0.95 19.38
N LYS A 496 -20.19 0.41 20.54
CA LYS A 496 -20.16 -1.04 20.80
C LYS A 496 -21.05 -1.87 19.86
N ASN A 497 -22.16 -1.29 19.40
CA ASN A 497 -23.09 -1.94 18.47
C ASN A 497 -22.87 -1.53 17.01
N LYS A 498 -21.90 -0.65 16.73
CA LYS A 498 -21.60 -0.20 15.37
C LYS A 498 -20.68 -1.20 14.69
N GLU A 499 -21.10 -1.70 13.52
CA GLU A 499 -20.24 -2.52 12.67
C GLU A 499 -19.47 -1.61 11.71
N LEU A 500 -18.15 -1.51 11.89
CA LEU A 500 -17.29 -0.64 11.06
C LEU A 500 -16.87 -1.31 9.73
N ILE A 501 -16.85 -2.64 9.69
CA ILE A 501 -16.66 -3.47 8.50
C ILE A 501 -17.79 -4.50 8.49
N SER A 502 -18.72 -4.43 7.53
CA SER A 502 -19.87 -5.34 7.51
C SER A 502 -19.55 -6.72 6.96
N THR A 503 -19.70 -7.77 7.77
CA THR A 503 -19.28 -9.14 7.43
C THR A 503 -20.32 -9.95 6.66
N ASN A 504 -21.22 -9.30 5.92
CA ASN A 504 -22.26 -9.96 5.13
C ASN A 504 -22.10 -9.76 3.62
N SER A 505 -20.85 -9.71 3.14
CA SER A 505 -20.56 -9.60 1.70
C SER A 505 -19.81 -10.80 1.18
N VAL A 506 -20.15 -11.17 -0.04
CA VAL A 506 -19.41 -12.11 -0.87
C VAL A 506 -18.76 -11.28 -1.99
N ASN A 507 -17.57 -11.64 -2.45
CA ASN A 507 -16.96 -10.97 -3.60
C ASN A 507 -16.93 -11.91 -4.79
N PHE A 508 -17.12 -11.38 -5.99
CA PHE A 508 -16.79 -12.11 -7.21
C PHE A 508 -15.26 -12.18 -7.35
N ILE A 509 -14.73 -13.34 -7.74
CA ILE A 509 -13.29 -13.54 -8.02
C ILE A 509 -13.10 -13.60 -9.54
N SER A 510 -13.67 -14.61 -10.20
CA SER A 510 -13.42 -14.87 -11.62
C SER A 510 -14.56 -15.64 -12.26
N GLN A 511 -14.65 -15.60 -13.59
CA GLN A 511 -15.50 -16.51 -14.35
C GLN A 511 -14.77 -16.94 -15.62
N SER A 512 -14.94 -18.21 -15.97
CA SER A 512 -14.27 -18.88 -17.07
C SER A 512 -15.31 -19.54 -17.94
N VAL A 513 -15.48 -19.03 -19.16
CA VAL A 513 -16.31 -19.65 -20.20
C VAL A 513 -15.64 -19.35 -21.54
N PRO A 514 -15.52 -20.33 -22.46
CA PRO A 514 -15.01 -20.04 -23.79
C PRO A 514 -15.84 -18.96 -24.48
N HIS A 515 -15.13 -17.99 -25.04
CA HIS A 515 -15.73 -16.78 -25.62
C HIS A 515 -16.33 -17.02 -27.01
N SER A 516 -15.93 -18.12 -27.65
CA SER A 516 -16.40 -18.57 -28.95
C SER A 516 -16.95 -19.98 -28.81
N LEU A 517 -18.23 -20.16 -29.10
CA LEU A 517 -18.96 -21.40 -28.84
C LEU A 517 -19.73 -21.84 -30.08
N SER A 518 -19.73 -23.13 -30.37
CA SER A 518 -20.65 -23.69 -31.37
C SER A 518 -22.09 -23.64 -30.86
N THR A 519 -23.06 -23.47 -31.76
CA THR A 519 -24.50 -23.55 -31.41
C THR A 519 -24.85 -24.93 -30.86
N ASP A 520 -25.88 -25.00 -30.00
CA ASP A 520 -26.38 -26.25 -29.41
C ASP A 520 -25.32 -27.14 -28.74
N THR A 521 -24.26 -26.53 -28.21
CA THR A 521 -23.18 -27.26 -27.53
C THR A 521 -23.30 -27.10 -26.02
N THR A 522 -23.04 -28.20 -25.31
CA THR A 522 -22.96 -28.23 -23.85
C THR A 522 -21.49 -28.26 -23.42
N LEU A 523 -21.13 -27.41 -22.47
CA LEU A 523 -19.77 -27.30 -21.93
C LEU A 523 -19.79 -26.85 -20.47
N ASN A 524 -18.64 -26.95 -19.79
CA ASN A 524 -18.49 -26.40 -18.45
C ASN A 524 -18.05 -24.94 -18.51
N ALA A 525 -18.72 -24.10 -17.73
CA ALA A 525 -18.25 -22.79 -17.31
C ALA A 525 -17.89 -22.83 -15.83
N TYR A 526 -16.94 -22.01 -15.40
CA TYR A 526 -16.53 -21.90 -14.00
C TYR A 526 -16.80 -20.49 -13.49
N VAL A 527 -17.27 -20.35 -12.26
CA VAL A 527 -17.51 -19.04 -11.63
C VAL A 527 -17.05 -19.09 -10.18
N SER A 528 -16.19 -18.17 -9.78
CA SER A 528 -15.53 -18.17 -8.48
C SER A 528 -15.98 -16.98 -7.63
N PHE A 529 -16.23 -17.21 -6.35
CA PHE A 529 -16.60 -16.18 -5.37
C PHE A 529 -15.83 -16.34 -4.06
N GLN A 530 -15.53 -15.24 -3.38
CA GLN A 530 -14.84 -15.23 -2.08
C GLN A 530 -15.81 -15.04 -0.93
N ASN A 531 -15.73 -15.91 0.07
CA ASN A 531 -16.48 -15.79 1.30
C ASN A 531 -15.89 -14.68 2.19
N ASN A 532 -16.34 -13.43 2.05
CA ASN A 532 -15.92 -12.34 2.93
C ASN A 532 -16.84 -12.16 4.15
N THR A 533 -17.50 -13.25 4.54
CA THR A 533 -18.28 -13.30 5.79
C THR A 533 -17.44 -13.81 6.95
N ASP A 534 -17.90 -13.53 8.17
CA ASP A 534 -17.26 -14.01 9.41
C ASP A 534 -17.55 -15.49 9.71
N LYS A 535 -18.32 -16.16 8.84
CA LYS A 535 -18.75 -17.54 9.00
C LYS A 535 -18.26 -18.40 7.86
N THR A 536 -17.78 -19.59 8.18
CA THR A 536 -17.54 -20.64 7.19
C THR A 536 -18.86 -21.01 6.50
N TRP A 537 -18.90 -21.00 5.17
CA TRP A 537 -19.99 -21.66 4.45
C TRP A 537 -19.79 -23.16 4.57
N LYS A 538 -20.77 -23.87 5.15
CA LYS A 538 -20.61 -25.28 5.47
C LYS A 538 -20.84 -26.17 4.25
N ALA A 539 -20.03 -27.21 4.11
CA ALA A 539 -20.28 -28.30 3.18
C ALA A 539 -21.73 -28.81 3.35
N GLY A 540 -22.41 -29.08 2.24
CA GLY A 540 -23.82 -29.45 2.21
C GLY A 540 -24.82 -28.29 2.25
N SER A 541 -24.34 -27.04 2.38
CA SER A 541 -25.23 -25.87 2.28
C SER A 541 -25.60 -25.60 0.83
N GLU A 542 -26.89 -25.30 0.59
CA GLU A 542 -27.39 -25.00 -0.75
C GLU A 542 -27.31 -23.50 -1.06
N VAL A 543 -26.55 -23.13 -2.09
CA VAL A 543 -26.42 -21.77 -2.62
C VAL A 543 -27.07 -21.68 -4.01
N VAL A 544 -27.55 -20.49 -4.37
CA VAL A 544 -28.24 -20.27 -5.64
C VAL A 544 -27.34 -19.45 -6.54
N LEU A 545 -26.96 -20.01 -7.68
CA LEU A 545 -26.25 -19.30 -8.73
C LEU A 545 -27.17 -19.21 -9.94
N LYS A 546 -27.62 -17.99 -10.27
CA LYS A 546 -28.56 -17.74 -11.35
C LYS A 546 -27.92 -16.93 -12.45
N ASN A 547 -28.25 -17.24 -13.69
CA ASN A 547 -27.93 -16.35 -14.78
C ASN A 547 -28.73 -15.04 -14.64
N ASN A 548 -28.07 -13.90 -14.83
CA ASN A 548 -28.63 -12.55 -14.75
C ASN A 548 -28.88 -11.93 -16.14
N THR A 549 -28.95 -12.74 -17.19
CA THR A 549 -29.18 -12.29 -18.56
C THR A 549 -30.46 -12.89 -19.16
N THR A 550 -30.81 -12.46 -20.38
CA THR A 550 -32.05 -12.88 -21.05
C THR A 550 -31.99 -14.29 -21.64
N VAL A 551 -30.80 -14.89 -21.73
CA VAL A 551 -30.56 -16.24 -22.21
C VAL A 551 -30.67 -17.23 -21.05
N ALA A 552 -31.14 -18.46 -21.25
CA ALA A 552 -31.09 -19.47 -20.20
C ALA A 552 -29.88 -20.39 -20.44
N TRP A 553 -28.69 -19.99 -19.96
CA TRP A 553 -27.45 -20.75 -20.19
C TRP A 553 -27.46 -22.14 -19.53
N THR A 554 -28.19 -22.34 -18.44
CA THR A 554 -28.27 -23.64 -17.75
C THR A 554 -29.64 -23.84 -17.13
N THR A 555 -30.00 -25.09 -16.87
CA THR A 555 -31.17 -25.46 -16.07
C THR A 555 -30.83 -25.64 -14.58
N GLN A 556 -29.54 -25.79 -14.23
CA GLN A 556 -29.07 -25.92 -12.86
C GLN A 556 -28.81 -24.55 -12.25
N THR A 557 -29.60 -24.16 -11.26
CA THR A 557 -29.48 -22.84 -10.58
C THR A 557 -29.22 -22.96 -9.08
N SER A 558 -29.04 -24.19 -8.60
CA SER A 558 -28.85 -24.53 -7.20
C SER A 558 -27.65 -25.46 -7.08
N PHE A 559 -26.74 -25.12 -6.19
CA PHE A 559 -25.49 -25.83 -5.98
C PHE A 559 -25.34 -26.14 -4.50
N GLU A 560 -24.90 -27.35 -4.21
CA GLU A 560 -24.52 -27.76 -2.86
C GLU A 560 -23.00 -27.58 -2.73
N LEU A 561 -22.54 -26.95 -1.64
CA LEU A 561 -21.11 -26.79 -1.40
C LEU A 561 -20.48 -28.14 -1.08
N GLU A 562 -19.42 -28.51 -1.81
CA GLU A 562 -18.73 -29.80 -1.63
C GLU A 562 -17.82 -29.79 -0.40
N GLU A 563 -17.31 -28.62 -0.02
CA GLU A 563 -16.40 -28.42 1.10
C GLU A 563 -16.75 -27.18 1.92
N ASP A 564 -16.11 -27.05 3.10
CA ASP A 564 -16.21 -25.88 3.94
C ASP A 564 -15.43 -24.71 3.31
N VAL A 565 -16.10 -23.56 3.12
CA VAL A 565 -15.47 -22.33 2.60
C VAL A 565 -15.26 -21.37 3.76
N ALA A 566 -14.03 -21.27 4.27
CA ALA A 566 -13.67 -20.39 5.37
C ALA A 566 -13.80 -18.89 5.01
N PRO A 567 -13.85 -17.98 5.99
CA PRO A 567 -13.68 -16.55 5.75
C PRO A 567 -12.43 -16.28 4.88
N PHE A 568 -12.58 -15.39 3.90
CA PHE A 568 -11.61 -15.01 2.86
C PHE A 568 -11.21 -16.11 1.86
N GLN A 569 -11.82 -17.30 1.94
CA GLN A 569 -11.57 -18.38 0.99
C GLN A 569 -12.42 -18.22 -0.27
N GLY A 570 -11.82 -18.46 -1.44
CA GLY A 570 -12.52 -18.56 -2.71
C GLY A 570 -13.19 -19.93 -2.89
N TYR A 571 -14.29 -19.95 -3.63
CA TYR A 571 -14.97 -21.18 -4.05
C TYR A 571 -15.39 -21.07 -5.50
N THR A 572 -15.06 -22.09 -6.31
CA THR A 572 -15.35 -22.16 -7.74
C THR A 572 -16.50 -23.11 -8.03
N PHE A 573 -17.57 -22.58 -8.62
CA PHE A 573 -18.69 -23.35 -9.13
C PHE A 573 -18.39 -23.82 -10.55
N ALA A 574 -18.45 -25.13 -10.79
CA ALA A 574 -18.49 -25.69 -12.14
C ALA A 574 -19.94 -25.81 -12.62
N LEU A 575 -20.23 -25.25 -13.79
CA LEU A 575 -21.57 -25.07 -14.34
C LEU A 575 -21.65 -25.73 -15.71
N GLU A 576 -22.52 -26.71 -15.89
CA GLU A 576 -22.84 -27.18 -17.23
C GLU A 576 -23.78 -26.16 -17.90
N ILE A 577 -23.30 -25.51 -18.97
CA ILE A 577 -24.05 -24.55 -19.77
C ILE A 577 -24.33 -25.10 -21.17
N THR A 578 -25.47 -24.72 -21.74
CA THR A 578 -25.86 -25.03 -23.12
C THR A 578 -26.04 -23.73 -23.90
N THR A 579 -25.34 -23.62 -25.02
CA THR A 579 -25.41 -22.45 -25.90
C THR A 579 -26.73 -22.39 -26.69
N PRO A 580 -27.21 -21.19 -27.06
CA PRO A 580 -28.35 -21.04 -27.97
C PRO A 580 -28.19 -21.78 -29.31
N ASP A 581 -29.33 -22.09 -29.94
CA ASP A 581 -29.44 -22.71 -31.28
C ASP A 581 -29.20 -21.72 -32.43
N LYS A 582 -29.14 -20.42 -32.11
CA LYS A 582 -28.94 -19.33 -33.07
C LYS A 582 -27.56 -18.74 -32.92
N SER A 583 -26.97 -18.41 -34.06
CA SER A 583 -25.73 -17.65 -34.09
C SER A 583 -25.95 -16.20 -33.66
N GLY A 584 -25.01 -15.64 -32.89
CA GLY A 584 -25.09 -14.26 -32.42
C GLY A 584 -24.24 -13.98 -31.18
N LEU A 585 -24.31 -12.73 -30.71
CA LEU A 585 -23.71 -12.29 -29.45
C LEU A 585 -24.69 -12.43 -28.31
N TYR A 586 -24.22 -12.98 -27.19
CA TYR A 586 -25.05 -13.24 -26.02
C TYR A 586 -24.37 -12.80 -24.74
N ASP A 587 -25.13 -12.14 -23.87
CA ASP A 587 -24.64 -11.72 -22.57
C ASP A 587 -24.56 -12.92 -21.60
N PHE A 588 -23.45 -12.99 -20.86
CA PHE A 588 -23.16 -13.98 -19.84
C PHE A 588 -22.82 -13.27 -18.53
N GLN A 589 -23.65 -13.44 -17.50
CA GLN A 589 -23.46 -12.81 -16.20
C GLN A 589 -24.15 -13.66 -15.11
N TRP A 590 -23.47 -13.90 -14.00
CA TRP A 590 -23.99 -14.70 -12.90
C TRP A 590 -24.33 -13.85 -11.70
N LYS A 591 -25.30 -14.35 -10.94
CA LYS A 591 -25.76 -13.80 -9.68
C LYS A 591 -25.71 -14.89 -8.62
N LEU A 592 -24.82 -14.74 -7.66
CA LEU A 592 -24.76 -15.61 -6.50
C LEU A 592 -25.67 -15.07 -5.40
N SER A 593 -26.54 -15.93 -4.87
CA SER A 593 -27.58 -15.62 -3.88
C SER A 593 -27.59 -16.66 -2.76
N SER A 594 -27.75 -16.21 -1.52
CA SER A 594 -27.98 -17.08 -0.37
C SER A 594 -29.46 -17.46 -0.26
N LYS A 595 -29.79 -18.76 -0.12
CA LYS A 595 -31.17 -19.19 0.21
C LYS A 595 -31.57 -18.85 1.65
N THR A 596 -30.60 -18.62 2.54
CA THR A 596 -30.81 -18.41 3.98
C THR A 596 -30.68 -16.93 4.40
N SER A 597 -30.61 -16.00 3.44
CA SER A 597 -30.55 -14.53 3.64
C SER A 597 -29.35 -14.01 4.45
N ALA A 598 -28.24 -14.77 4.53
CA ALA A 598 -27.08 -14.41 5.34
C ALA A 598 -26.18 -13.30 4.73
N TRP A 599 -26.30 -13.01 3.43
CA TRP A 599 -25.51 -11.99 2.73
C TRP A 599 -26.24 -11.50 1.46
N SER A 600 -25.87 -10.31 0.96
CA SER A 600 -26.49 -9.68 -0.21
C SER A 600 -26.06 -10.34 -1.52
N ASP A 601 -26.95 -10.38 -2.51
CA ASP A 601 -26.65 -10.95 -3.82
C ASP A 601 -25.42 -10.29 -4.48
N VAL A 602 -24.61 -11.09 -5.15
CA VAL A 602 -23.38 -10.62 -5.83
C VAL A 602 -23.44 -10.97 -7.30
N LEU A 603 -23.15 -9.99 -8.15
CA LEU A 603 -23.06 -10.17 -9.59
C LEU A 603 -21.62 -10.39 -10.01
N SER A 604 -21.41 -11.28 -10.98
CA SER A 604 -20.19 -11.27 -11.77
C SER A 604 -20.21 -10.13 -12.79
N PRO A 605 -19.06 -9.73 -13.35
CA PRO A 605 -18.98 -8.87 -14.52
C PRO A 605 -19.77 -9.47 -15.69
N LYS A 606 -20.37 -8.57 -16.46
CA LYS A 606 -21.09 -8.95 -17.67
C LYS A 606 -20.09 -9.25 -18.79
N MET A 607 -20.14 -10.45 -19.33
CA MET A 607 -19.37 -10.87 -20.50
C MET A 607 -20.27 -10.99 -21.73
N THR A 608 -19.70 -10.88 -22.91
CA THR A 608 -20.39 -11.14 -24.18
C THR A 608 -19.71 -12.31 -24.88
N LEU A 609 -20.49 -13.36 -25.18
CA LEU A 609 -20.03 -14.58 -25.84
C LEU A 609 -20.50 -14.59 -27.30
N SER A 610 -19.65 -15.05 -28.21
CA SER A 610 -19.98 -15.30 -29.61
C SER A 610 -20.39 -16.76 -29.78
N VAL A 611 -21.61 -17.00 -30.29
CA VAL A 611 -22.15 -18.34 -30.53
C VAL A 611 -22.40 -18.51 -32.03
N GLY A 612 -21.94 -19.62 -32.63
CA GLY A 612 -22.22 -19.96 -34.04
C GLY A 612 -21.21 -19.44 -35.08
N ASP A 613 -21.64 -18.63 -36.05
CA ASP A 613 -20.76 -18.08 -37.09
C ASP A 613 -19.75 -17.09 -36.50
N HIS A 614 -18.47 -17.49 -36.50
CA HIS A 614 -17.37 -16.79 -35.86
C HIS A 614 -16.60 -15.86 -36.80
N SER A 615 -16.98 -15.77 -38.08
CA SER A 615 -16.26 -15.02 -39.13
C SER A 615 -16.07 -13.52 -38.82
N MET A 616 -16.89 -12.94 -37.94
CA MET A 616 -16.75 -11.55 -37.49
C MET A 616 -15.67 -11.34 -36.40
N TYR A 617 -15.03 -12.41 -35.90
CA TYR A 617 -14.18 -12.39 -34.70
C TYR A 617 -12.87 -13.18 -34.82
N GLU A 618 -12.54 -13.77 -35.98
CA GLU A 618 -11.36 -14.65 -36.13
C GLU A 618 -10.02 -13.95 -35.82
N ASN A 619 -9.90 -12.66 -36.10
CA ASN A 619 -8.68 -11.86 -35.89
C ASN A 619 -8.72 -10.88 -34.69
N GLN A 620 -9.61 -11.09 -33.70
CA GLN A 620 -9.73 -10.24 -32.50
C GLN A 620 -8.75 -10.61 -31.39
N LEU A 621 -8.24 -9.60 -30.65
CA LEU A 621 -7.29 -9.79 -29.55
C LEU A 621 -7.92 -10.18 -28.23
N THR A 622 -9.23 -9.95 -28.06
CA THR A 622 -9.88 -10.18 -26.76
C THR A 622 -9.75 -11.65 -26.37
N TYR A 623 -9.15 -11.91 -25.20
CA TYR A 623 -8.78 -13.23 -24.67
C TYR A 623 -7.68 -13.95 -25.48
N LYS A 624 -6.81 -13.19 -26.15
CA LYS A 624 -5.65 -13.70 -26.86
C LYS A 624 -4.34 -13.29 -26.20
N MET A 625 -3.39 -14.21 -26.24
CA MET A 625 -2.01 -13.99 -25.84
C MET A 625 -1.16 -13.82 -27.11
N MET A 626 -0.43 -12.71 -27.17
CA MET A 626 0.51 -12.41 -28.25
C MET A 626 1.95 -12.49 -27.71
N MET A 627 2.92 -12.73 -28.59
CA MET A 627 4.35 -12.67 -28.23
C MET A 627 5.14 -11.67 -29.08
N GLY A 628 6.25 -11.13 -28.57
CA GLY A 628 7.12 -10.28 -29.38
C GLY A 628 7.88 -11.12 -30.40
N TYR A 629 8.15 -10.59 -31.60
CA TYR A 629 8.97 -11.28 -32.59
C TYR A 629 9.85 -10.28 -33.32
N GLN A 630 11.17 -10.40 -33.21
CA GLN A 630 12.11 -9.39 -33.66
C GLN A 630 12.78 -9.72 -34.99
N GLY A 631 13.06 -11.00 -35.25
CA GLY A 631 13.82 -11.43 -36.41
C GLY A 631 15.23 -10.80 -36.46
N TRP A 632 15.95 -10.81 -35.35
CA TRP A 632 17.22 -10.09 -35.19
C TRP A 632 18.48 -10.89 -35.54
N PHE A 633 18.37 -12.21 -35.47
CA PHE A 633 19.51 -13.10 -35.44
C PHE A 633 19.95 -13.48 -36.85
N LEU A 634 20.92 -12.75 -37.41
CA LEU A 634 21.42 -12.99 -38.77
C LEU A 634 22.73 -13.77 -38.76
N ALA A 635 22.82 -14.77 -39.65
CA ALA A 635 24.05 -15.50 -39.89
C ALA A 635 24.88 -14.83 -40.98
N LYS A 636 26.21 -14.90 -40.85
CA LYS A 636 27.13 -14.23 -41.79
C LYS A 636 26.96 -14.69 -43.24
N GLU A 637 26.63 -15.96 -43.44
CA GLU A 637 26.54 -16.62 -44.75
C GLU A 637 25.10 -16.85 -45.20
N ASP A 638 24.13 -16.19 -44.55
CA ASP A 638 22.72 -16.35 -44.89
C ASP A 638 22.32 -15.72 -46.23
N SER A 639 21.08 -15.99 -46.62
CA SER A 639 20.52 -15.55 -47.89
C SER A 639 20.22 -14.05 -47.96
N SER A 640 20.42 -13.31 -46.86
CA SER A 640 20.14 -11.87 -46.78
C SER A 640 21.09 -11.00 -47.62
N GLY A 641 22.29 -11.51 -47.88
CA GLY A 641 23.37 -10.74 -48.50
C GLY A 641 23.98 -9.67 -47.58
N PHE A 642 23.63 -9.65 -46.29
CA PHE A 642 24.19 -8.69 -45.32
C PHE A 642 25.65 -9.01 -44.94
N GLY A 643 26.03 -10.29 -44.98
CA GLY A 643 27.44 -10.72 -44.89
C GLY A 643 28.09 -10.58 -43.52
N LYS A 644 27.30 -10.46 -42.44
CA LYS A 644 27.78 -10.20 -41.07
C LYS A 644 26.91 -10.91 -40.04
N TRP A 645 27.53 -11.36 -38.95
CA TRP A 645 26.81 -11.81 -37.76
C TRP A 645 26.07 -10.63 -37.10
N ARG A 646 24.83 -10.88 -36.65
CA ARG A 646 24.02 -9.93 -35.87
C ARG A 646 23.36 -10.67 -34.70
N HIS A 647 23.42 -10.06 -33.52
CA HIS A 647 22.83 -10.53 -32.24
C HIS A 647 23.37 -11.86 -31.70
N TRP A 648 23.78 -12.81 -32.55
CA TRP A 648 24.47 -14.03 -32.12
C TRP A 648 25.80 -13.74 -31.40
N PHE A 649 26.54 -12.75 -31.88
CA PHE A 649 27.88 -12.40 -31.43
C PHE A 649 28.03 -10.88 -31.31
N THR A 650 28.84 -10.46 -30.34
CA THR A 650 29.27 -9.06 -30.17
C THR A 650 30.19 -8.61 -31.32
N SER A 651 30.91 -9.55 -31.93
CA SER A 651 31.64 -9.37 -33.19
C SER A 651 30.73 -9.61 -34.39
N ASN A 652 30.89 -8.80 -35.45
CA ASN A 652 30.18 -8.98 -36.70
C ASN A 652 30.87 -9.93 -37.69
N THR A 653 32.02 -10.51 -37.32
CA THR A 653 32.88 -11.32 -38.21
C THR A 653 33.32 -12.66 -37.63
N ASN A 654 33.46 -12.76 -36.31
CA ASN A 654 33.85 -13.97 -35.58
C ASN A 654 32.62 -14.66 -34.99
N SER A 655 32.71 -15.97 -34.78
CA SER A 655 31.65 -16.79 -34.16
C SER A 655 32.19 -17.66 -33.01
N SER A 656 33.29 -17.23 -32.39
CA SER A 656 33.92 -17.95 -31.27
C SER A 656 33.26 -17.61 -29.93
N VAL A 657 33.53 -18.42 -28.91
CA VAL A 657 33.01 -18.20 -27.55
C VAL A 657 33.39 -16.83 -26.98
N ASP A 658 34.55 -16.28 -27.31
CA ASP A 658 35.01 -14.99 -26.77
C ASP A 658 34.08 -13.82 -27.18
N ASP A 659 33.46 -13.93 -28.35
CA ASP A 659 32.56 -12.92 -28.91
C ASP A 659 31.07 -13.27 -28.69
N LEU A 660 30.75 -14.33 -27.93
CA LEU A 660 29.37 -14.79 -27.71
C LEU A 660 28.48 -13.65 -27.21
N GLY A 661 27.34 -13.44 -27.89
CA GLY A 661 26.37 -12.39 -27.58
C GLY A 661 25.06 -12.92 -27.01
N ILE A 662 24.91 -14.23 -26.88
CA ILE A 662 23.67 -14.87 -26.42
C ILE A 662 23.83 -15.51 -25.05
N ASP A 663 22.75 -15.51 -24.27
CA ASP A 663 22.66 -16.21 -22.98
C ASP A 663 21.83 -17.50 -23.09
N TYR A 664 21.17 -17.71 -24.22
CA TYR A 664 20.26 -18.82 -24.50
C TYR A 664 20.77 -19.59 -25.72
N TYR A 665 20.70 -20.93 -25.73
CA TYR A 665 21.07 -21.71 -26.91
C TYR A 665 19.90 -22.54 -27.44
N PRO A 666 19.50 -22.33 -28.70
CA PRO A 666 18.33 -22.96 -29.29
C PRO A 666 18.53 -24.47 -29.50
N ASP A 667 17.45 -25.26 -29.41
CA ASP A 667 17.48 -26.63 -29.90
C ASP A 667 17.45 -26.65 -31.43
N MET A 668 18.59 -26.97 -32.02
CA MET A 668 18.79 -26.93 -33.48
C MET A 668 18.28 -28.17 -34.23
N SER A 669 17.75 -29.17 -33.53
CA SER A 669 17.42 -30.49 -34.12
C SER A 669 16.31 -30.47 -35.17
N GLU A 670 15.41 -29.48 -35.12
CA GLU A 670 14.27 -29.33 -36.03
C GLU A 670 14.47 -28.29 -37.14
N TYR A 671 15.59 -27.55 -37.13
CA TYR A 671 15.89 -26.54 -38.16
C TYR A 671 16.54 -27.19 -39.38
N THR A 672 16.11 -26.77 -40.57
CA THR A 672 16.64 -27.28 -41.85
C THR A 672 17.85 -26.49 -42.31
N ASP A 673 17.74 -25.16 -42.36
CA ASP A 673 18.83 -24.28 -42.75
C ASP A 673 19.56 -23.83 -41.47
N THR A 674 20.85 -24.14 -41.41
CA THR A 674 21.67 -23.94 -40.22
C THR A 674 23.07 -23.49 -40.61
N TYR A 675 23.71 -22.71 -39.72
CA TYR A 675 25.00 -22.09 -39.95
C TYR A 675 25.97 -22.49 -38.85
N GLU A 676 27.15 -22.98 -39.24
CA GLU A 676 28.18 -23.40 -38.29
C GLU A 676 28.83 -22.20 -37.60
N ILE A 677 29.19 -22.39 -36.33
CA ILE A 677 29.90 -21.41 -35.50
C ILE A 677 31.21 -22.01 -34.98
N ASP A 678 32.16 -21.18 -34.55
CA ASP A 678 33.50 -21.60 -34.13
C ASP A 678 33.50 -22.19 -32.70
N MET A 679 32.63 -23.18 -32.46
CA MET A 679 32.47 -23.95 -31.22
C MET A 679 32.05 -25.39 -31.56
N THR A 680 32.25 -26.32 -30.62
CA THR A 680 32.03 -27.75 -30.85
C THR A 680 31.00 -28.35 -29.90
N MET A 681 30.17 -29.25 -30.43
CA MET A 681 29.28 -30.09 -29.63
C MET A 681 30.06 -31.23 -28.99
N LYS A 682 29.50 -31.87 -27.95
CA LYS A 682 30.16 -32.99 -27.23
C LYS A 682 30.60 -34.15 -28.14
N ASN A 683 29.87 -34.41 -29.22
CA ASN A 683 30.17 -35.46 -30.19
C ASN A 683 31.30 -35.08 -31.17
N GLY A 684 31.83 -33.85 -31.10
CA GLY A 684 32.89 -33.34 -31.97
C GLY A 684 32.39 -32.64 -33.25
N GLU A 685 31.08 -32.54 -33.47
CA GLU A 685 30.50 -31.78 -34.58
C GLU A 685 30.54 -30.27 -34.30
N SER A 686 30.55 -29.44 -35.35
CA SER A 686 30.40 -27.99 -35.22
C SER A 686 29.05 -27.65 -34.58
N ALA A 687 29.05 -26.72 -33.61
CA ALA A 687 27.83 -26.10 -33.13
C ALA A 687 27.17 -25.27 -34.24
N LYS A 688 25.85 -25.05 -34.15
CA LYS A 688 25.05 -24.45 -35.23
C LYS A 688 24.03 -23.47 -34.68
N VAL A 689 23.66 -22.49 -35.50
CA VAL A 689 22.55 -21.55 -35.23
C VAL A 689 21.69 -21.36 -36.48
N PHE A 690 20.47 -20.83 -36.33
CA PHE A 690 19.61 -20.44 -37.44
C PHE A 690 19.88 -18.99 -37.87
N SER A 691 19.33 -18.58 -39.02
CA SER A 691 19.16 -17.16 -39.36
C SER A 691 17.68 -16.80 -39.40
N SER A 692 17.29 -15.71 -38.73
CA SER A 692 15.94 -15.13 -38.75
C SER A 692 15.51 -14.64 -40.14
N HIS A 693 16.46 -14.43 -41.06
CA HIS A 693 16.14 -14.03 -42.44
C HIS A 693 15.60 -15.19 -43.28
N ASP A 694 15.96 -16.43 -42.97
CA ASP A 694 15.54 -17.57 -43.78
C ASP A 694 14.06 -17.92 -43.53
N LEU A 695 13.32 -18.15 -44.61
CA LEU A 695 11.90 -18.51 -44.53
C LEU A 695 11.69 -19.80 -43.71
N SER A 696 12.59 -20.77 -43.83
CA SER A 696 12.51 -22.04 -43.10
C SER A 696 12.51 -21.86 -41.57
N THR A 697 13.24 -20.85 -41.07
CA THR A 697 13.23 -20.46 -39.65
C THR A 697 11.86 -19.92 -39.22
N THR A 698 11.29 -18.97 -39.97
CA THR A 698 10.00 -18.38 -39.62
C THR A 698 8.87 -19.39 -39.75
N MET A 699 8.87 -20.23 -40.81
CA MET A 699 7.98 -21.39 -40.93
C MET A 699 8.11 -22.31 -39.71
N LYS A 700 9.36 -22.56 -39.30
CA LYS A 700 9.79 -23.13 -38.02
C LYS A 700 8.91 -22.72 -36.85
N HIS A 701 9.05 -21.45 -36.54
CA HIS A 701 8.46 -20.81 -35.37
C HIS A 701 6.93 -20.83 -35.43
N PHE A 702 6.34 -20.57 -36.59
CA PHE A 702 4.89 -20.55 -36.77
C PHE A 702 4.26 -21.95 -36.72
N GLU A 703 4.99 -22.99 -37.16
CA GLU A 703 4.59 -24.38 -36.97
C GLU A 703 4.49 -24.74 -35.48
N TRP A 704 5.48 -24.32 -34.68
CA TRP A 704 5.41 -24.47 -33.23
C TRP A 704 4.24 -23.67 -32.64
N MET A 705 4.07 -22.39 -33.01
CA MET A 705 2.93 -21.60 -32.53
C MET A 705 1.58 -22.29 -32.78
N LYS A 706 1.39 -22.87 -33.97
CA LYS A 706 0.20 -23.67 -34.29
C LYS A 706 0.09 -24.91 -33.41
N THR A 707 1.20 -25.62 -33.22
CA THR A 707 1.24 -26.87 -32.43
C THR A 707 0.85 -26.66 -30.98
N TYR A 708 1.23 -25.53 -30.40
CA TYR A 708 1.03 -25.22 -28.98
C TYR A 708 -0.07 -24.17 -28.73
N ASP A 709 -0.97 -23.97 -29.70
CA ASP A 709 -2.10 -23.02 -29.66
C ASP A 709 -1.71 -21.58 -29.26
N ILE A 710 -0.54 -21.12 -29.68
CA ILE A 710 -0.15 -19.71 -29.55
C ILE A 710 -0.87 -18.92 -30.63
N TYR A 711 -1.53 -17.83 -30.26
CA TYR A 711 -2.39 -17.08 -31.18
C TYR A 711 -1.61 -16.38 -32.31
N GLY A 712 -0.55 -15.66 -31.95
CA GLY A 712 0.21 -14.86 -32.90
C GLY A 712 1.34 -14.02 -32.29
N VAL A 713 1.93 -13.15 -33.11
CA VAL A 713 3.07 -12.31 -32.72
C VAL A 713 2.95 -10.84 -33.10
N TYR A 714 3.54 -9.97 -32.29
CA TYR A 714 3.88 -8.61 -32.66
C TYR A 714 5.26 -8.60 -33.35
N LEU A 715 5.28 -8.51 -34.67
CA LEU A 715 6.50 -8.36 -35.44
C LEU A 715 7.09 -6.96 -35.18
N GLN A 716 8.18 -6.91 -34.44
CA GLN A 716 8.84 -5.67 -34.08
C GLN A 716 9.63 -5.09 -35.25
N ARG A 717 9.38 -3.81 -35.50
CA ARG A 717 9.94 -3.04 -36.61
C ARG A 717 10.60 -1.78 -36.07
N PHE A 718 11.91 -1.87 -35.87
CA PHE A 718 12.73 -0.77 -35.35
C PHE A 718 12.91 0.32 -36.41
N LEU A 719 12.55 1.57 -36.11
CA LEU A 719 12.61 2.66 -37.09
C LEU A 719 14.05 3.06 -37.47
N ASN A 720 14.95 3.13 -36.50
CA ASN A 720 16.33 3.59 -36.74
C ASN A 720 17.07 2.77 -37.85
N PRO A 721 17.04 1.42 -37.83
CA PRO A 721 17.61 0.60 -38.90
C PRO A 721 17.04 0.81 -40.31
N LEU A 722 15.79 1.28 -40.46
CA LEU A 722 15.13 1.38 -41.78
C LEU A 722 15.76 2.43 -42.69
N SER A 723 16.52 3.37 -42.12
CA SER A 723 17.31 4.34 -42.89
C SER A 723 18.44 3.70 -43.71
N ASN A 724 18.87 2.47 -43.35
CA ASN A 724 19.89 1.73 -44.08
C ASN A 724 19.22 0.83 -45.14
N PRO A 725 19.52 1.01 -46.45
CA PRO A 725 18.85 0.25 -47.51
C PRO A 725 18.98 -1.28 -47.41
N ALA A 726 20.11 -1.78 -46.89
CA ALA A 726 20.29 -3.23 -46.70
C ALA A 726 19.43 -3.75 -45.55
N MET A 727 19.38 -3.03 -44.42
CA MET A 727 18.50 -3.41 -43.30
C MET A 727 17.02 -3.23 -43.64
N PHE A 728 16.66 -2.20 -44.41
CA PHE A 728 15.31 -2.00 -44.93
C PHE A 728 14.85 -3.22 -45.74
N LYS A 729 15.71 -3.71 -46.66
CA LYS A 729 15.45 -4.94 -47.41
C LYS A 729 15.28 -6.13 -46.48
N VAL A 730 16.21 -6.36 -45.54
CA VAL A 730 16.14 -7.50 -44.61
C VAL A 730 14.86 -7.47 -43.78
N ARG A 731 14.43 -6.31 -43.27
CA ARG A 731 13.21 -6.17 -42.49
C ARG A 731 11.95 -6.43 -43.32
N ASN A 732 11.96 -6.08 -44.60
CA ASN A 732 10.85 -6.39 -45.50
C ASN A 732 10.83 -7.87 -45.90
N ASP A 733 11.98 -8.48 -46.14
CA ASP A 733 12.06 -9.93 -46.38
C ASP A 733 11.52 -10.73 -45.18
N ILE A 734 11.85 -10.32 -43.95
CA ILE A 734 11.32 -10.95 -42.72
C ILE A 734 9.81 -10.73 -42.58
N LEU A 735 9.30 -9.54 -42.92
CA LEU A 735 7.87 -9.27 -42.96
C LEU A 735 7.15 -10.21 -43.95
N ASP A 736 7.69 -10.39 -45.15
CA ASP A 736 7.15 -11.31 -46.15
C ASP A 736 7.19 -12.77 -45.69
N ASN A 737 8.24 -13.16 -44.95
CA ASN A 737 8.31 -14.49 -44.33
C ASN A 737 7.22 -14.67 -43.27
N VAL A 738 6.97 -13.66 -42.43
CA VAL A 738 5.91 -13.69 -41.41
C VAL A 738 4.54 -13.79 -42.07
N ILE A 739 4.25 -13.01 -43.12
CA ILE A 739 3.00 -13.10 -43.88
C ILE A 739 2.81 -14.51 -44.48
N THR A 740 3.88 -15.07 -45.03
CA THR A 740 3.82 -16.42 -45.64
C THR A 740 3.58 -17.50 -44.58
N ALA A 741 4.29 -17.41 -43.45
CA ALA A 741 4.20 -18.37 -42.36
C ALA A 741 2.88 -18.26 -41.59
N SER A 742 2.36 -17.05 -41.38
CA SER A 742 1.07 -16.77 -40.75
C SER A 742 -0.05 -17.46 -41.51
N ALA A 743 -0.13 -17.24 -42.83
CA ALA A 743 -1.14 -17.84 -43.68
C ALA A 743 -0.99 -19.37 -43.79
N THR A 744 0.24 -19.89 -43.83
CA THR A 744 0.47 -21.33 -43.93
C THR A 744 0.07 -22.07 -42.65
N HIS A 745 0.33 -21.48 -41.50
CA HIS A 745 0.09 -22.11 -40.19
C HIS A 745 -1.20 -21.65 -39.51
N ASP A 746 -1.95 -20.72 -40.12
CA ASP A 746 -3.18 -20.15 -39.57
C ASP A 746 -2.91 -19.50 -38.20
N ARG A 747 -1.88 -18.65 -38.13
CA ARG A 747 -1.46 -17.90 -36.93
C ARG A 747 -1.41 -16.42 -37.25
N HIS A 748 -1.59 -15.57 -36.26
CA HIS A 748 -1.83 -14.15 -36.48
C HIS A 748 -0.58 -13.29 -36.30
N PHE A 749 -0.58 -12.10 -36.90
CA PHE A 749 0.49 -11.12 -36.68
C PHE A 749 -0.02 -9.67 -36.69
N ALA A 750 0.71 -8.80 -36.00
CA ALA A 750 0.58 -7.35 -36.09
C ALA A 750 1.96 -6.70 -36.11
N VAL A 751 2.07 -5.52 -36.72
CA VAL A 751 3.33 -4.76 -36.71
C VAL A 751 3.41 -3.91 -35.45
N MET A 752 4.55 -3.99 -34.75
CA MET A 752 4.86 -3.13 -33.62
C MET A 752 6.11 -2.30 -33.95
N TYR A 753 5.98 -0.99 -34.01
CA TYR A 753 7.14 -0.11 -34.20
C TYR A 753 7.89 0.08 -32.88
N ASP A 754 9.17 -0.26 -32.86
CA ASP A 754 10.06 0.08 -31.75
C ASP A 754 10.78 1.39 -32.07
N LEU A 755 10.61 2.35 -31.17
CA LEU A 755 11.11 3.72 -31.30
C LEU A 755 12.42 3.92 -30.53
N SER A 756 12.90 2.89 -29.83
CA SER A 756 14.17 2.90 -29.10
C SER A 756 15.34 3.23 -30.03
N GLY A 757 16.16 4.19 -29.59
CA GLY A 757 17.29 4.68 -30.38
C GLY A 757 16.89 5.53 -31.59
N THR A 758 15.62 5.90 -31.76
CA THR A 758 15.17 6.84 -32.80
C THR A 758 15.00 8.23 -32.18
N ALA A 759 15.69 9.22 -32.72
CA ALA A 759 15.58 10.60 -32.23
C ALA A 759 14.26 11.26 -32.69
N ASP A 760 13.62 12.01 -31.80
CA ASP A 760 12.51 12.91 -32.14
C ASP A 760 13.03 14.26 -32.64
N ASP A 761 13.66 14.20 -33.81
CA ASP A 761 14.31 15.32 -34.51
C ASP A 761 13.35 16.16 -35.39
N GLY A 762 12.03 15.94 -35.23
CA GLY A 762 11.00 16.52 -36.07
C GLY A 762 10.61 15.67 -37.29
N GLU A 763 11.38 14.62 -37.62
CA GLU A 763 11.08 13.71 -38.73
C GLU A 763 10.49 12.36 -38.27
N LEU A 764 10.40 12.11 -36.96
CA LEU A 764 9.89 10.85 -36.41
C LEU A 764 8.50 10.50 -36.95
N PHE A 765 7.57 11.46 -36.93
CA PHE A 765 6.24 11.30 -37.48
C PHE A 765 6.29 10.87 -38.97
N ASN A 766 7.02 11.62 -39.80
CA ASN A 766 7.12 11.33 -41.24
C ASN A 766 7.73 9.95 -41.51
N LYS A 767 8.78 9.57 -40.77
CA LYS A 767 9.45 8.27 -40.91
C LYS A 767 8.49 7.11 -40.60
N LEU A 768 7.73 7.22 -39.52
CA LEU A 768 6.77 6.20 -39.09
C LEU A 768 5.63 6.06 -40.10
N ILE A 769 4.98 7.17 -40.46
CA ILE A 769 3.82 7.15 -41.36
C ILE A 769 4.21 6.70 -42.76
N THR A 770 5.35 7.17 -43.29
CA THR A 770 5.81 6.76 -44.64
C THR A 770 6.04 5.26 -44.72
N ASP A 771 6.64 4.67 -43.69
CA ASP A 771 6.89 3.23 -43.66
C ASP A 771 5.60 2.42 -43.43
N TRP A 772 4.68 2.91 -42.58
CA TRP A 772 3.35 2.31 -42.42
C TRP A 772 2.58 2.28 -43.74
N GLU A 773 2.44 3.42 -44.41
CA GLU A 773 1.76 3.50 -45.71
C GLU A 773 2.46 2.60 -46.75
N TYR A 774 3.80 2.56 -46.74
CA TYR A 774 4.58 1.68 -47.62
C TYR A 774 4.26 0.20 -47.40
N ILE A 775 4.27 -0.32 -46.17
CA ILE A 775 3.98 -1.73 -45.92
C ILE A 775 2.50 -2.07 -46.14
N VAL A 776 1.59 -1.14 -45.87
CA VAL A 776 0.17 -1.30 -46.19
C VAL A 776 -0.04 -1.42 -47.70
N ASP A 777 0.58 -0.56 -48.50
CA ASP A 777 0.33 -0.51 -49.95
C ASP A 777 1.18 -1.54 -50.74
N GLN A 778 2.45 -1.73 -50.37
CA GLN A 778 3.37 -2.58 -51.13
C GLN A 778 3.33 -4.04 -50.68
N HIS A 779 3.26 -4.27 -49.36
CA HIS A 779 3.20 -5.61 -48.78
C HIS A 779 1.77 -6.08 -48.49
N LYS A 780 0.77 -5.21 -48.66
CA LYS A 780 -0.66 -5.55 -48.57
C LYS A 780 -1.01 -6.22 -47.25
N ILE A 781 -0.35 -5.78 -46.16
CA ILE A 781 -0.48 -6.42 -44.85
C ILE A 781 -1.91 -6.42 -44.33
N LEU A 782 -2.70 -5.39 -44.66
CA LEU A 782 -4.10 -5.27 -44.22
C LEU A 782 -5.09 -6.04 -45.11
N GLU A 783 -4.63 -6.58 -46.25
CA GLU A 783 -5.40 -7.50 -47.09
C GLU A 783 -5.26 -8.96 -46.60
N GLN A 784 -4.35 -9.25 -45.67
CA GLN A 784 -4.18 -10.58 -45.09
C GLN A 784 -5.29 -10.84 -44.04
N GLU A 785 -5.85 -12.05 -44.04
CA GLU A 785 -6.88 -12.45 -43.07
C GLU A 785 -6.28 -12.57 -41.65
N GLU A 786 -5.02 -12.98 -41.58
CA GLU A 786 -4.25 -13.23 -40.36
C GLU A 786 -3.72 -11.95 -39.68
N TYR A 787 -3.90 -10.77 -40.31
CA TYR A 787 -3.54 -9.51 -39.67
C TYR A 787 -4.53 -9.19 -38.55
N VAL A 788 -4.01 -8.98 -37.34
CA VAL A 788 -4.82 -8.77 -36.13
C VAL A 788 -5.65 -7.50 -36.21
N ARG A 789 -6.92 -7.59 -35.79
CA ARG A 789 -7.86 -6.48 -35.70
C ARG A 789 -8.56 -6.45 -34.35
N GLN A 790 -8.58 -5.30 -33.68
CA GLN A 790 -9.37 -5.10 -32.46
C GLN A 790 -10.47 -4.09 -32.77
N GLU A 791 -11.71 -4.44 -32.44
CA GLU A 791 -12.90 -3.63 -32.79
C GLU A 791 -13.03 -3.35 -34.31
N GLY A 792 -12.55 -4.29 -35.14
CA GLY A 792 -12.60 -4.19 -36.60
C GLY A 792 -11.51 -3.32 -37.23
N LYS A 793 -10.73 -2.60 -36.42
CA LYS A 793 -9.59 -1.78 -36.86
C LYS A 793 -8.29 -2.61 -36.83
N PRO A 794 -7.37 -2.44 -37.79
CA PRO A 794 -6.07 -3.13 -37.76
C PRO A 794 -5.24 -2.66 -36.56
N VAL A 795 -4.62 -3.59 -35.85
CA VAL A 795 -3.79 -3.25 -34.68
C VAL A 795 -2.40 -2.80 -35.11
N ILE A 796 -1.91 -1.72 -34.49
CA ILE A 796 -0.53 -1.26 -34.59
C ILE A 796 0.05 -1.11 -33.18
N GLY A 797 1.24 -1.68 -32.94
CA GLY A 797 1.98 -1.49 -31.70
C GLY A 797 2.94 -0.31 -31.80
N LEU A 798 3.05 0.51 -30.76
CA LEU A 798 4.04 1.58 -30.64
C LEU A 798 4.81 1.40 -29.33
N TRP A 799 6.08 1.02 -29.44
CA TRP A 799 6.93 0.72 -28.30
C TRP A 799 7.95 1.81 -27.97
N GLY A 800 8.15 2.05 -26.67
CA GLY A 800 9.13 3.00 -26.15
C GLY A 800 8.56 4.39 -25.89
N ILE A 801 7.24 4.55 -25.88
CA ILE A 801 6.56 5.84 -25.77
C ILE A 801 6.57 6.35 -24.32
N GLY A 802 6.92 7.62 -24.12
CA GLY A 802 6.93 8.26 -22.80
C GLY A 802 7.93 7.70 -21.77
N PHE A 803 8.95 6.96 -22.22
CA PHE A 803 10.10 6.63 -21.38
C PHE A 803 11.05 7.82 -21.23
N LYS A 804 11.42 8.15 -19.99
CA LYS A 804 12.23 9.35 -19.66
C LYS A 804 13.62 9.39 -20.31
N ASP A 805 14.17 8.24 -20.71
CA ASP A 805 15.51 8.11 -21.29
C ASP A 805 15.51 8.07 -22.82
N ARG A 806 14.35 8.29 -23.47
CA ARG A 806 14.20 8.23 -24.94
C ARG A 806 14.10 9.59 -25.62
N GLY A 807 13.73 10.65 -24.90
CA GLY A 807 13.66 12.01 -25.43
C GLY A 807 12.58 12.23 -26.50
N LEU A 808 11.52 11.41 -26.47
CA LEU A 808 10.35 11.55 -27.33
C LEU A 808 9.46 12.70 -26.85
N LYS A 809 8.67 13.32 -27.74
CA LYS A 809 7.87 14.51 -27.41
C LYS A 809 6.36 14.25 -27.45
N VAL A 810 5.65 14.83 -26.48
CA VAL A 810 4.18 14.77 -26.37
C VAL A 810 3.51 15.25 -27.66
N GLU A 811 4.00 16.34 -28.26
CA GLU A 811 3.40 16.92 -29.47
C GLU A 811 3.53 16.01 -30.69
N THR A 812 4.63 15.24 -30.78
CA THR A 812 4.84 14.27 -31.85
C THR A 812 3.84 13.12 -31.71
N PHE A 813 3.62 12.64 -30.48
CA PHE A 813 2.69 11.55 -30.23
C PHE A 813 1.23 11.94 -30.37
N GLN A 814 0.86 13.16 -29.99
CA GLN A 814 -0.48 13.67 -30.27
C GLN A 814 -0.77 13.63 -31.77
N LYS A 815 0.21 14.01 -32.62
CA LYS A 815 0.07 13.90 -34.09
C LYS A 815 -0.04 12.47 -34.58
N ILE A 816 0.70 11.53 -33.99
CA ILE A 816 0.64 10.10 -34.36
C ILE A 816 -0.75 9.53 -34.03
N ILE A 817 -1.25 9.78 -32.83
CA ILE A 817 -2.60 9.34 -32.40
C ILE A 817 -3.66 9.95 -33.31
N ASP A 818 -3.59 11.26 -33.52
CA ASP A 818 -4.50 11.99 -34.41
C ASP A 818 -4.51 11.41 -35.84
N TYR A 819 -3.35 11.07 -36.39
CA TYR A 819 -3.26 10.43 -37.70
C TYR A 819 -4.02 9.10 -37.73
N PHE A 820 -3.69 8.16 -36.84
CA PHE A 820 -4.27 6.81 -36.88
C PHE A 820 -5.75 6.76 -36.50
N HIS A 821 -6.22 7.68 -35.65
CA HIS A 821 -7.62 7.70 -35.20
C HIS A 821 -8.55 8.51 -36.10
N LYS A 822 -8.07 9.59 -36.73
CA LYS A 822 -8.95 10.53 -37.45
C LYS A 822 -8.42 11.05 -38.78
N ASP A 823 -7.14 11.40 -38.89
CA ASP A 823 -6.67 12.23 -40.02
C ASP A 823 -6.22 11.40 -41.22
N ALA A 824 -5.83 10.14 -41.02
CA ALA A 824 -5.44 9.25 -42.10
C ALA A 824 -6.62 8.84 -42.99
N ASP A 825 -6.33 8.48 -44.25
CA ASP A 825 -7.29 7.78 -45.11
C ASP A 825 -7.81 6.53 -44.35
N PRO A 826 -9.10 6.20 -44.40
CA PRO A 826 -9.66 5.05 -43.70
C PRO A 826 -8.89 3.74 -43.87
N LYS A 827 -8.19 3.53 -45.01
CA LYS A 827 -7.37 2.33 -45.21
C LYS A 827 -6.09 2.28 -44.36
N TYR A 828 -5.66 3.40 -43.78
CA TYR A 828 -4.45 3.51 -42.95
C TYR A 828 -4.75 3.72 -41.46
N GLN A 829 -6.01 3.97 -41.08
CA GLN A 829 -6.42 4.11 -39.70
C GLN A 829 -6.22 2.80 -38.92
N ALA A 830 -5.91 2.90 -37.64
CA ALA A 830 -5.51 1.75 -36.83
C ALA A 830 -5.96 1.86 -35.36
N TYR A 831 -5.98 0.71 -34.70
CA TYR A 831 -6.12 0.55 -33.25
C TYR A 831 -4.74 0.52 -32.62
N ILE A 832 -4.46 1.46 -31.73
CA ILE A 832 -3.12 1.75 -31.20
C ILE A 832 -2.91 1.02 -29.87
N LEU A 833 -2.02 0.03 -29.90
CA LEU A 833 -1.40 -0.53 -28.71
C LEU A 833 -0.16 0.30 -28.36
N GLY A 834 -0.18 1.04 -27.26
CA GLY A 834 1.01 1.68 -26.72
C GLY A 834 1.72 0.76 -25.74
N GLY A 835 2.97 0.42 -26.03
CA GLY A 835 3.83 -0.17 -25.01
C GLY A 835 4.63 0.93 -24.30
N ILE A 836 4.38 1.04 -23.00
CA ILE A 836 4.63 2.25 -22.20
C ILE A 836 5.46 1.91 -20.94
N PRO A 837 5.98 2.91 -20.20
CA PRO A 837 6.68 2.68 -18.94
C PRO A 837 5.80 2.09 -17.82
N ASP A 838 6.44 1.36 -16.89
CA ASP A 838 5.81 0.69 -15.75
C ASP A 838 5.18 1.61 -14.69
N GLY A 839 5.44 2.91 -14.75
CA GLY A 839 4.88 3.92 -13.83
C GLY A 839 4.00 4.95 -14.54
N TRP A 840 3.42 4.60 -15.68
CA TRP A 840 2.67 5.53 -16.55
C TRP A 840 1.51 6.26 -15.85
N ARG A 841 0.78 5.56 -14.98
CA ARG A 841 -0.40 6.09 -14.28
C ARG A 841 -0.06 7.25 -13.35
N THR A 842 1.10 7.15 -12.69
CA THR A 842 1.60 8.10 -11.68
C THR A 842 2.76 8.95 -12.18
N LEU A 843 3.11 8.85 -13.47
CA LEU A 843 4.29 9.50 -14.07
C LEU A 843 5.58 9.27 -13.28
N SER A 844 5.77 8.04 -12.81
CA SER A 844 6.89 7.66 -11.94
C SER A 844 7.80 6.60 -12.59
N ARG A 845 8.87 6.24 -11.89
CA ARG A 845 9.82 5.19 -12.28
C ARG A 845 10.44 5.44 -13.66
N SER A 846 10.06 4.66 -14.67
CA SER A 846 10.59 4.77 -16.04
C SER A 846 9.85 5.80 -16.88
N SER A 847 8.71 6.30 -16.39
CA SER A 847 7.90 7.28 -17.10
C SER A 847 8.54 8.66 -17.08
N ASP A 848 8.42 9.36 -18.20
CA ASP A 848 8.74 10.78 -18.33
C ASP A 848 7.75 11.61 -17.50
N THR A 849 8.28 12.51 -16.69
CA THR A 849 7.51 13.31 -15.72
C THR A 849 6.76 14.47 -16.37
N ASN A 850 6.87 14.67 -17.69
CA ASN A 850 6.06 15.66 -18.40
C ASN A 850 4.57 15.27 -18.33
N GLU A 851 3.77 16.12 -17.68
CA GLU A 851 2.34 15.91 -17.45
C GLU A 851 1.52 15.65 -18.73
N GLY A 852 2.00 16.14 -19.88
CA GLY A 852 1.37 15.86 -21.17
C GLY A 852 1.29 14.37 -21.50
N TRP A 853 2.22 13.54 -21.00
CA TRP A 853 2.20 12.09 -21.22
C TRP A 853 1.01 11.40 -20.56
N ALA A 854 0.55 11.89 -19.41
CA ALA A 854 -0.64 11.36 -18.75
C ALA A 854 -1.87 11.40 -19.67
N ASN A 855 -2.01 12.49 -20.44
CA ASN A 855 -3.08 12.63 -21.43
C ASN A 855 -2.83 11.78 -22.69
N ILE A 856 -1.58 11.59 -23.11
CA ILE A 856 -1.26 10.71 -24.25
C ILE A 856 -1.62 9.26 -23.93
N TYR A 857 -1.26 8.75 -22.75
CA TYR A 857 -1.58 7.38 -22.36
C TYR A 857 -3.10 7.12 -22.40
N ARG A 858 -3.90 8.06 -21.89
CA ARG A 858 -5.37 7.93 -21.85
C ARG A 858 -6.08 8.09 -23.19
N GLN A 859 -5.35 8.40 -24.26
CA GLN A 859 -5.87 8.44 -25.62
C GLN A 859 -5.54 7.19 -26.45
N LEU A 860 -4.74 6.26 -25.91
CA LEU A 860 -4.44 5.00 -26.59
C LEU A 860 -5.64 4.07 -26.50
N ASP A 861 -5.80 3.19 -27.49
CA ASP A 861 -6.87 2.19 -27.45
C ASP A 861 -6.50 1.04 -26.49
N MET A 862 -5.23 0.66 -26.45
CA MET A 862 -4.68 -0.36 -25.53
C MET A 862 -3.33 0.05 -24.97
N ILE A 863 -3.07 -0.32 -23.73
CA ILE A 863 -1.82 -0.07 -23.01
C ILE A 863 -1.15 -1.39 -22.61
N SER A 864 0.18 -1.44 -22.75
CA SER A 864 1.03 -2.54 -22.27
C SER A 864 2.27 -2.01 -21.54
N PRO A 865 2.26 -1.92 -20.19
CA PRO A 865 3.39 -1.40 -19.43
C PRO A 865 4.55 -2.39 -19.32
N TRP A 866 5.80 -1.95 -19.51
CA TRP A 866 6.99 -2.82 -19.45
C TRP A 866 7.35 -3.30 -18.05
N SER A 867 7.05 -4.56 -17.73
CA SER A 867 7.36 -5.16 -16.44
C SER A 867 8.65 -5.99 -16.41
N VAL A 868 9.25 -6.32 -17.55
CA VAL A 868 10.43 -7.22 -17.61
C VAL A 868 11.57 -6.69 -16.74
N GLY A 869 12.05 -7.53 -15.82
CA GLY A 869 13.13 -7.20 -14.89
C GLY A 869 12.73 -6.31 -13.71
N ARG A 870 11.44 -6.00 -13.51
CA ARG A 870 10.98 -5.19 -12.35
C ARG A 870 10.77 -5.98 -11.07
N TYR A 871 10.66 -7.29 -11.19
CA TYR A 871 10.50 -8.26 -10.10
C TYR A 871 11.17 -9.58 -10.51
N ASN A 872 11.48 -10.45 -9.56
CA ASN A 872 12.29 -11.66 -9.82
C ASN A 872 11.95 -12.87 -8.95
N ASN A 873 10.91 -12.79 -8.12
CA ASN A 873 10.44 -13.89 -7.26
C ASN A 873 8.97 -13.70 -6.90
N GLU A 874 8.35 -14.75 -6.33
CA GLU A 874 6.92 -14.79 -5.98
C GLU A 874 6.47 -13.59 -5.14
N SER A 875 7.16 -13.26 -4.04
CA SER A 875 6.79 -12.14 -3.17
C SER A 875 6.82 -10.79 -3.90
N SER A 876 7.83 -10.57 -4.75
CA SER A 876 7.91 -9.35 -5.57
C SER A 876 6.87 -9.30 -6.68
N MET A 877 6.44 -10.45 -7.22
CA MET A 877 5.34 -10.55 -8.20
C MET A 877 3.98 -10.21 -7.59
N ASP A 878 3.69 -10.71 -6.39
CA ASP A 878 2.43 -10.42 -5.70
C ASP A 878 2.35 -8.95 -5.27
N LYS A 879 3.48 -8.38 -4.85
CA LYS A 879 3.59 -6.94 -4.63
C LYS A 879 3.32 -6.17 -5.92
N TRP A 880 3.91 -6.58 -7.04
CA TRP A 880 3.69 -5.95 -8.34
C TRP A 880 2.23 -6.00 -8.77
N ASN A 881 1.56 -7.14 -8.56
CA ASN A 881 0.14 -7.30 -8.87
C ASN A 881 -0.71 -6.27 -8.12
N ARG A 882 -0.50 -6.13 -6.81
CA ARG A 882 -1.24 -5.19 -5.94
C ARG A 882 -0.94 -3.72 -6.24
N GLU A 883 0.31 -3.38 -6.55
CA GLU A 883 0.75 -1.98 -6.68
C GLU A 883 0.62 -1.43 -8.11
N TYR A 884 0.65 -2.28 -9.14
CA TYR A 884 0.65 -1.88 -10.54
C TYR A 884 -0.46 -2.53 -11.35
N ILE A 885 -0.51 -3.87 -11.46
CA ILE A 885 -1.47 -4.53 -12.37
C ILE A 885 -2.93 -4.20 -12.01
N GLN A 886 -3.35 -4.43 -10.77
CA GLN A 886 -4.73 -4.17 -10.33
C GLN A 886 -5.14 -2.69 -10.49
N PRO A 887 -4.37 -1.70 -10.00
CA PRO A 887 -4.77 -0.30 -10.14
C PRO A 887 -4.64 0.23 -11.58
N ASP A 888 -3.68 -0.23 -12.37
CA ASP A 888 -3.57 0.17 -13.79
C ASP A 888 -4.74 -0.36 -14.60
N LEU A 889 -5.15 -1.61 -14.35
CA LEU A 889 -6.32 -2.23 -14.96
C LEU A 889 -7.61 -1.51 -14.57
N ALA A 890 -7.76 -1.11 -13.30
CA ALA A 890 -8.90 -0.30 -12.85
C ALA A 890 -8.97 1.05 -13.59
N GLU A 891 -7.84 1.74 -13.73
CA GLU A 891 -7.81 3.03 -14.44
C GLU A 891 -8.07 2.86 -15.95
N CYS A 892 -7.56 1.81 -16.57
CA CYS A 892 -7.88 1.46 -17.94
C CYS A 892 -9.39 1.20 -18.13
N MET A 893 -10.04 0.50 -17.19
CA MET A 893 -11.49 0.29 -17.21
C MET A 893 -12.28 1.60 -17.12
N ASP A 894 -11.88 2.51 -16.22
CA ASP A 894 -12.54 3.81 -16.04
C ASP A 894 -12.43 4.73 -17.28
N ASN A 895 -11.40 4.52 -18.10
CA ASN A 895 -11.13 5.31 -19.31
C ASN A 895 -11.45 4.59 -20.62
N ASN A 896 -12.04 3.38 -20.57
CA ASN A 896 -12.33 2.55 -21.74
C ASN A 896 -11.09 2.27 -22.61
N ILE A 897 -10.00 1.88 -21.94
CA ILE A 897 -8.72 1.49 -22.54
C ILE A 897 -8.52 0.00 -22.28
N ASP A 898 -8.09 -0.75 -23.29
CA ASP A 898 -7.71 -2.16 -23.08
C ASP A 898 -6.35 -2.25 -22.37
N TYR A 899 -6.21 -3.21 -21.46
CA TYR A 899 -4.98 -3.41 -20.68
C TYR A 899 -4.35 -4.77 -20.99
N MET A 900 -3.09 -4.75 -21.44
CA MET A 900 -2.32 -5.95 -21.81
C MET A 900 -1.01 -6.03 -21.02
N PRO A 901 -0.99 -6.69 -19.85
CA PRO A 901 0.21 -6.83 -19.04
C PRO A 901 1.26 -7.71 -19.73
N VAL A 902 2.53 -7.40 -19.46
CA VAL A 902 3.68 -8.16 -19.95
C VAL A 902 4.09 -9.23 -18.95
N VAL A 903 4.33 -10.45 -19.44
CA VAL A 903 4.84 -11.60 -18.68
C VAL A 903 6.07 -12.20 -19.39
N TRP A 904 6.96 -12.90 -18.67
CA TRP A 904 8.17 -13.49 -19.27
C TRP A 904 8.66 -14.76 -18.52
N PRO A 905 9.38 -15.67 -19.20
CA PRO A 905 9.77 -16.97 -18.63
C PRO A 905 10.89 -16.91 -17.58
N GLY A 906 11.71 -15.86 -17.61
CA GLY A 906 12.91 -15.67 -16.80
C GLY A 906 13.91 -14.80 -17.59
N PHE A 907 15.10 -14.53 -17.06
CA PHE A 907 15.97 -13.50 -17.62
C PHE A 907 17.46 -13.70 -17.36
N SER A 908 18.31 -13.36 -18.33
CA SER A 908 19.77 -13.46 -18.21
C SER A 908 20.49 -12.38 -19.04
N TRP A 909 21.62 -11.86 -18.54
CA TRP A 909 22.34 -10.75 -19.18
C TRP A 909 23.87 -10.84 -19.04
N LEU A 910 24.40 -12.05 -18.94
CA LEU A 910 25.83 -12.31 -18.80
C LEU A 910 26.62 -11.78 -20.00
N ASN A 911 26.27 -12.18 -21.23
CA ASN A 911 27.19 -12.04 -22.35
C ASN A 911 27.23 -10.62 -22.95
N ILE A 912 26.10 -9.90 -22.98
CA ILE A 912 26.04 -8.52 -23.50
C ILE A 912 26.30 -7.47 -22.42
N LYS A 913 25.80 -7.68 -21.20
CA LYS A 913 25.82 -6.67 -20.12
C LYS A 913 26.76 -7.00 -18.97
N GLN A 914 27.44 -8.15 -19.00
CA GLN A 914 28.28 -8.63 -17.90
C GLN A 914 27.49 -8.78 -16.57
N GLY A 915 26.19 -9.09 -16.68
CA GLY A 915 25.31 -9.40 -15.56
C GLY A 915 25.51 -10.82 -15.03
N ALA A 916 24.58 -11.27 -14.18
CA ALA A 916 24.56 -12.65 -13.72
C ALA A 916 23.93 -13.56 -14.79
N LEU A 917 24.49 -14.76 -14.97
CA LEU A 917 23.85 -15.84 -15.72
C LEU A 917 22.60 -16.28 -14.95
N ASN A 918 21.47 -16.41 -15.65
CA ASN A 918 20.19 -16.80 -15.05
C ASN A 918 19.77 -15.86 -13.89
N GLN A 919 19.91 -14.54 -14.11
CA GLN A 919 19.63 -13.49 -13.12
C GLN A 919 18.21 -13.57 -12.55
N ILE A 920 17.22 -13.93 -13.36
CA ILE A 920 15.86 -14.24 -12.93
C ILE A 920 15.61 -15.70 -13.32
N PRO A 921 15.55 -16.61 -12.33
CA PRO A 921 15.27 -18.01 -12.56
C PRO A 921 13.93 -18.23 -13.26
N ARG A 922 13.89 -19.35 -13.98
CA ARG A 922 12.73 -19.88 -14.68
C ARG A 922 11.85 -20.72 -13.77
N ASP A 923 12.47 -21.32 -12.75
CA ASP A 923 11.82 -22.09 -11.68
C ASP A 923 10.84 -23.13 -12.20
N GLY A 924 11.24 -23.85 -13.25
CA GLY A 924 10.40 -24.89 -13.87
C GLY A 924 9.11 -24.36 -14.50
N GLY A 925 8.97 -23.06 -14.70
CA GLY A 925 7.78 -22.41 -15.26
C GLY A 925 6.90 -21.72 -14.23
N GLU A 926 7.16 -21.91 -12.93
CA GLU A 926 6.40 -21.27 -11.84
C GLU A 926 6.48 -19.75 -11.92
N PHE A 927 7.64 -19.22 -12.30
CA PHE A 927 7.82 -17.78 -12.48
C PHE A 927 6.87 -17.21 -13.55
N LEU A 928 6.78 -17.84 -14.73
CA LEU A 928 5.86 -17.43 -15.78
C LEU A 928 4.40 -17.62 -15.36
N TRP A 929 4.08 -18.79 -14.79
CA TRP A 929 2.71 -19.16 -14.45
C TRP A 929 2.10 -18.23 -13.40
N LYS A 930 2.87 -17.84 -12.38
CA LYS A 930 2.39 -16.91 -11.35
C LYS A 930 2.07 -15.53 -11.93
N GLN A 931 2.85 -15.04 -12.91
CA GLN A 931 2.56 -13.77 -13.59
C GLN A 931 1.25 -13.85 -14.38
N VAL A 932 1.06 -14.96 -15.13
CA VAL A 932 -0.18 -15.22 -15.88
C VAL A 932 -1.36 -15.28 -14.90
N TYR A 933 -1.25 -16.07 -13.83
CA TYR A 933 -2.28 -16.13 -12.79
C TYR A 933 -2.62 -14.75 -12.23
N ASN A 934 -1.61 -13.98 -11.79
CA ASN A 934 -1.83 -12.65 -11.21
C ASN A 934 -2.52 -11.69 -12.20
N ALA A 935 -2.14 -11.72 -13.48
CA ALA A 935 -2.75 -10.91 -14.51
C ALA A 935 -4.23 -11.28 -14.77
N LEU A 936 -4.54 -12.58 -14.83
CA LEU A 936 -5.91 -13.06 -15.07
C LEU A 936 -6.80 -12.91 -13.83
N ASP A 937 -6.26 -13.14 -12.63
CA ASP A 937 -6.94 -12.91 -11.34
C ASP A 937 -7.30 -11.42 -11.15
N ALA A 938 -6.42 -10.52 -11.59
CA ALA A 938 -6.71 -9.08 -11.63
C ALA A 938 -7.79 -8.71 -12.67
N GLY A 939 -8.18 -9.62 -13.56
CA GLY A 939 -9.22 -9.41 -14.57
C GLY A 939 -8.72 -9.04 -15.96
N SER A 940 -7.44 -9.25 -16.28
CA SER A 940 -6.91 -8.96 -17.61
C SER A 940 -7.55 -9.85 -18.68
N ARG A 941 -7.87 -9.25 -19.84
CA ARG A 941 -8.42 -9.94 -21.01
C ARG A 941 -7.38 -10.17 -22.11
N PHE A 942 -6.16 -9.72 -21.89
CA PHE A 942 -5.07 -9.78 -22.87
C PHE A 942 -3.78 -10.18 -22.15
N LEU A 943 -2.86 -10.84 -22.86
CA LEU A 943 -1.53 -11.14 -22.34
C LEU A 943 -0.47 -10.88 -23.41
N TYR A 944 0.64 -10.31 -23.00
CA TYR A 944 1.82 -10.17 -23.85
C TYR A 944 2.98 -10.94 -23.23
N ILE A 945 3.42 -12.02 -23.86
CA ILE A 945 4.69 -12.65 -23.47
C ILE A 945 5.82 -11.91 -24.18
N ALA A 946 6.76 -11.38 -23.39
CA ALA A 946 7.74 -10.40 -23.84
C ALA A 946 8.30 -10.68 -25.24
N MET A 947 8.97 -11.83 -25.44
CA MET A 947 9.58 -12.17 -26.72
C MET A 947 9.55 -13.66 -27.03
N PHE A 948 9.20 -13.99 -28.27
CA PHE A 948 9.36 -15.31 -28.83
C PHE A 948 10.84 -15.60 -29.09
N ASP A 949 11.56 -14.74 -29.83
CA ASP A 949 12.90 -15.03 -30.37
C ASP A 949 14.06 -14.23 -29.73
N GLU A 950 13.92 -13.67 -28.53
CA GLU A 950 15.00 -12.92 -27.83
C GLU A 950 15.97 -13.85 -27.08
N VAL A 951 16.95 -14.35 -27.83
CA VAL A 951 17.97 -15.32 -27.37
C VAL A 951 19.06 -14.66 -26.51
N ASP A 952 19.35 -13.38 -26.74
CA ASP A 952 20.43 -12.65 -26.09
C ASP A 952 20.12 -12.18 -24.67
N GLU A 953 18.85 -11.91 -24.34
CA GLU A 953 18.40 -11.61 -22.97
C GLU A 953 17.85 -12.84 -22.21
N GLY A 954 17.89 -14.01 -22.85
CA GLY A 954 17.36 -15.24 -22.27
C GLY A 954 15.89 -15.16 -21.90
N THR A 955 15.07 -14.46 -22.69
CA THR A 955 13.60 -14.37 -22.52
C THR A 955 12.83 -15.17 -23.57
N ALA A 956 13.52 -15.73 -24.57
CA ALA A 956 12.94 -16.47 -25.68
C ALA A 956 11.99 -17.62 -25.27
N MET A 957 10.90 -17.76 -26.02
CA MET A 957 9.80 -18.73 -25.84
C MET A 957 9.75 -19.75 -26.99
N PHE A 958 10.84 -20.48 -27.22
CA PHE A 958 10.86 -21.57 -28.21
C PHE A 958 11.77 -22.72 -27.77
N LYS A 959 11.89 -23.78 -28.59
CA LYS A 959 12.56 -25.02 -28.19
C LYS A 959 14.03 -24.82 -27.84
N MET A 960 14.43 -25.37 -26.71
CA MET A 960 15.75 -25.13 -26.10
C MET A 960 16.45 -26.41 -25.66
N VAL A 961 17.78 -26.37 -25.65
CA VAL A 961 18.60 -27.39 -24.98
C VAL A 961 18.18 -27.57 -23.52
N THR A 962 17.90 -28.83 -23.18
CA THR A 962 17.39 -29.21 -21.85
C THR A 962 18.45 -29.21 -20.76
N ASN A 963 19.68 -29.58 -21.09
CA ASN A 963 20.76 -29.75 -20.12
C ASN A 963 22.13 -29.33 -20.63
N ARG A 964 23.05 -29.12 -19.70
CA ARG A 964 24.42 -28.66 -19.95
C ARG A 964 25.22 -29.50 -20.95
N GLU A 965 24.90 -30.78 -21.12
CA GLU A 965 25.59 -31.65 -22.08
C GLU A 965 25.14 -31.42 -23.53
N GLY A 966 24.00 -30.78 -23.75
CA GLY A 966 23.54 -30.35 -25.08
C GLY A 966 24.09 -29.00 -25.52
N LEU A 967 24.86 -28.30 -24.69
CA LEU A 967 25.50 -27.03 -25.05
C LEU A 967 26.82 -27.23 -25.80
N PRO A 968 27.27 -26.23 -26.60
CA PRO A 968 28.63 -26.19 -27.11
C PRO A 968 29.65 -26.25 -25.96
N VAL A 969 30.69 -27.08 -26.13
CA VAL A 969 31.67 -27.42 -25.07
C VAL A 969 32.33 -26.18 -24.50
N GLU A 970 32.66 -25.22 -25.36
CA GLU A 970 33.33 -23.97 -25.00
C GLU A 970 32.42 -23.00 -24.24
N ALA A 971 31.10 -23.09 -24.42
CA ALA A 971 30.12 -22.14 -23.88
C ALA A 971 29.30 -22.68 -22.68
N LYS A 972 29.64 -23.86 -22.14
CA LYS A 972 28.90 -24.56 -21.08
C LYS A 972 28.66 -23.76 -19.80
N ASP A 973 29.50 -22.77 -19.49
CA ASP A 973 29.40 -21.91 -18.30
C ASP A 973 28.86 -20.49 -18.62
N ARG A 974 28.38 -20.27 -19.85
CA ARG A 974 27.94 -18.96 -20.35
C ARG A 974 26.51 -18.94 -20.86
N LEU A 975 25.82 -20.08 -20.86
CA LEU A 975 24.50 -20.26 -21.45
C LEU A 975 23.56 -20.92 -20.44
N VAL A 976 22.31 -20.48 -20.44
CA VAL A 976 21.23 -21.05 -19.64
C VAL A 976 20.76 -22.38 -20.27
N THR A 977 20.32 -23.34 -19.46
CA THR A 977 19.62 -24.57 -19.88
C THR A 977 18.31 -24.71 -19.12
N LEU A 978 17.35 -25.48 -19.65
CA LEU A 978 16.05 -25.63 -18.99
C LEU A 978 16.13 -26.33 -17.63
N ASP A 979 17.11 -27.20 -17.42
CA ASP A 979 17.36 -27.89 -16.15
C ASP A 979 18.21 -27.10 -15.15
N MET A 980 18.62 -25.88 -15.49
CA MET A 980 19.54 -25.08 -14.67
C MET A 980 18.99 -24.77 -13.27
N ASP A 981 17.67 -24.68 -13.15
CA ASP A 981 16.95 -24.47 -11.88
C ASP A 981 16.60 -25.78 -11.17
N GLY A 982 17.05 -26.93 -11.69
CA GLY A 982 16.87 -28.24 -11.08
C GLY A 982 15.56 -28.96 -11.46
N TYR A 983 14.85 -28.49 -12.49
CA TYR A 983 13.60 -29.07 -13.01
C TYR A 983 13.83 -29.87 -14.30
N PRO A 984 13.18 -31.03 -14.49
CA PRO A 984 13.36 -31.87 -15.68
C PRO A 984 12.50 -31.39 -16.86
N CYS A 985 12.66 -30.12 -17.25
CA CYS A 985 11.93 -29.52 -18.36
C CYS A 985 12.39 -30.12 -19.70
N GLU A 986 11.44 -30.57 -20.52
CA GLU A 986 11.72 -30.93 -21.92
C GLU A 986 11.91 -29.69 -22.79
N ASN A 987 12.50 -29.87 -23.97
CA ASN A 987 12.89 -28.77 -24.86
C ASN A 987 11.72 -27.85 -25.26
N ASP A 988 10.48 -28.33 -25.24
CA ASP A 988 9.27 -27.58 -25.59
C ASP A 988 8.43 -27.10 -24.40
N TRP A 989 8.94 -27.24 -23.17
CA TRP A 989 8.19 -26.99 -21.92
C TRP A 989 7.49 -25.63 -21.90
N TYR A 990 8.22 -24.56 -22.24
CA TYR A 990 7.67 -23.19 -22.23
C TYR A 990 6.67 -22.92 -23.36
N LEU A 991 6.74 -23.64 -24.48
CA LEU A 991 5.72 -23.57 -25.52
C LEU A 991 4.41 -24.23 -25.05
N ARG A 992 4.49 -25.38 -24.36
CA ARG A 992 3.31 -25.99 -23.72
C ARG A 992 2.71 -25.10 -22.64
N LEU A 993 3.55 -24.46 -21.83
CA LEU A 993 3.11 -23.54 -20.79
C LEU A 993 2.42 -22.29 -21.37
N ALA A 994 2.91 -21.79 -22.51
CA ALA A 994 2.24 -20.73 -23.26
C ALA A 994 0.85 -21.16 -23.79
N GLY A 995 0.74 -22.38 -24.33
CA GLY A 995 -0.55 -22.95 -24.72
C GLY A 995 -1.52 -23.08 -23.54
N ALA A 996 -1.06 -23.58 -22.39
CA ALA A 996 -1.87 -23.64 -21.17
C ALA A 996 -2.28 -22.24 -20.67
N SER A 997 -1.44 -21.22 -20.86
CA SER A 997 -1.77 -19.83 -20.54
C SER A 997 -2.85 -19.27 -21.45
N GLN A 998 -2.78 -19.57 -22.75
CA GLN A 998 -3.84 -19.23 -23.73
C GLN A 998 -5.16 -19.92 -23.35
N ASP A 999 -5.12 -21.21 -22.97
CA ASP A 999 -6.32 -21.95 -22.55
C ASP A 999 -6.95 -21.36 -21.27
N MET A 1000 -6.15 -20.90 -20.32
CA MET A 1000 -6.64 -20.23 -19.10
C MET A 1000 -7.24 -18.86 -19.44
N LEU A 1001 -6.59 -18.08 -20.30
CA LEU A 1001 -7.07 -16.77 -20.74
C LEU A 1001 -8.39 -16.87 -21.53
N GLU A 1002 -8.54 -17.89 -22.38
CA GLU A 1002 -9.79 -18.14 -23.12
C GLU A 1002 -10.90 -18.73 -22.26
N GLY A 1003 -10.58 -19.15 -21.04
CA GLY A 1003 -11.51 -19.79 -20.13
C GLY A 1003 -11.84 -21.25 -20.47
N LYS A 1004 -10.97 -21.94 -21.22
CA LYS A 1004 -11.04 -23.38 -21.51
C LYS A 1004 -10.66 -24.22 -20.27
N ILE A 1005 -9.78 -23.70 -19.42
CA ILE A 1005 -9.43 -24.27 -18.12
C ILE A 1005 -9.69 -23.25 -17.00
N ALA A 1006 -9.95 -23.73 -15.78
CA ALA A 1006 -10.21 -22.86 -14.64
C ALA A 1006 -8.95 -22.05 -14.25
N LEU A 1007 -9.17 -20.84 -13.73
CA LEU A 1007 -8.13 -20.05 -13.11
C LEU A 1007 -7.49 -20.84 -11.96
N SER A 1008 -6.18 -21.07 -12.03
CA SER A 1008 -5.46 -21.92 -11.08
C SER A 1008 -4.06 -21.36 -10.80
N GLU A 1009 -3.69 -21.29 -9.53
CA GLU A 1009 -2.31 -20.99 -9.12
C GLU A 1009 -1.34 -22.13 -9.45
N ASN A 1010 -1.85 -23.36 -9.61
CA ASN A 1010 -1.03 -24.52 -9.95
C ASN A 1010 -0.93 -24.70 -11.46
N ILE A 1011 0.28 -25.04 -11.95
CA ILE A 1011 0.54 -25.38 -13.35
C ILE A 1011 -0.28 -26.62 -13.75
N PRO A 1012 -1.09 -26.58 -14.82
CA PRO A 1012 -2.01 -27.66 -15.21
C PRO A 1012 -1.35 -28.76 -16.05
N ILE A 1013 -0.08 -28.60 -16.42
CA ILE A 1013 0.70 -29.56 -17.21
C ILE A 1013 1.81 -30.17 -16.35
N SER A 1014 2.14 -31.43 -16.60
CA SER A 1014 3.18 -32.15 -15.87
C SER A 1014 4.47 -32.24 -16.67
N TYR A 1015 5.62 -32.27 -15.99
CA TYR A 1015 6.89 -32.68 -16.60
C TYR A 1015 6.72 -34.06 -17.24
N ALA A 1016 7.27 -34.26 -18.44
CA ALA A 1016 7.20 -35.56 -19.08
C ALA A 1016 7.92 -36.61 -18.23
N SER A 1017 7.28 -37.75 -18.02
CA SER A 1017 7.80 -38.86 -17.23
C SER A 1017 9.07 -39.43 -17.88
N PRO A 1018 10.26 -39.23 -17.31
CA PRO A 1018 11.44 -39.95 -17.73
C PRO A 1018 11.56 -41.18 -16.84
N TYR A 1019 11.13 -42.37 -17.33
CA TYR A 1019 11.40 -43.71 -16.75
C TYR A 1019 12.05 -43.66 -15.37
N TYR A 1020 11.26 -43.35 -14.36
CA TYR A 1020 11.83 -42.95 -13.10
C TYR A 1020 12.53 -44.15 -12.47
N GLN A 1021 13.81 -44.02 -12.12
CA GLN A 1021 14.53 -45.04 -11.36
C GLN A 1021 14.14 -45.01 -9.87
N ALA A 1022 13.40 -43.97 -9.43
CA ALA A 1022 12.71 -43.88 -8.16
C ALA A 1022 11.31 -43.28 -8.36
N GLN A 1023 10.25 -43.90 -7.86
CA GLN A 1023 8.87 -43.39 -7.90
C GLN A 1023 8.49 -42.80 -6.54
N PHE A 1024 7.87 -41.63 -6.51
CA PHE A 1024 7.31 -41.05 -5.30
C PHE A 1024 6.01 -41.76 -4.94
N ILE A 1025 5.83 -42.06 -3.66
CA ILE A 1025 4.63 -42.76 -3.18
C ILE A 1025 3.73 -41.80 -2.43
N ASP A 1026 4.25 -41.14 -1.39
CA ASP A 1026 3.60 -40.08 -0.64
C ASP A 1026 4.60 -39.42 0.33
N GLN A 1027 4.18 -38.30 0.92
CA GLN A 1027 4.88 -37.65 2.01
C GLN A 1027 3.88 -37.23 3.09
N ASP A 1028 4.36 -37.20 4.32
CA ASP A 1028 3.65 -36.70 5.49
C ASP A 1028 4.44 -35.53 6.07
N VAL A 1029 3.84 -34.35 6.02
CA VAL A 1029 4.45 -33.05 6.31
C VAL A 1029 3.38 -32.16 6.94
N ASP A 1030 3.69 -31.56 8.08
CA ASP A 1030 2.78 -30.62 8.71
C ASP A 1030 2.56 -29.39 7.81
N SER A 1031 1.30 -28.99 7.62
CA SER A 1031 0.93 -27.79 6.86
C SER A 1031 1.33 -26.49 7.55
N VAL A 1032 1.78 -26.57 8.81
CA VAL A 1032 2.29 -25.46 9.61
C VAL A 1032 3.57 -25.90 10.33
N MET A 1033 4.66 -25.16 10.19
CA MET A 1033 5.91 -25.41 10.91
C MET A 1033 6.35 -24.19 11.70
N GLN A 1034 6.87 -24.43 12.92
CA GLN A 1034 7.41 -23.39 13.78
C GLN A 1034 8.85 -23.07 13.43
N ILE A 1035 9.18 -21.78 13.29
CA ILE A 1035 10.53 -21.33 12.93
C ILE A 1035 11.55 -21.79 13.97
N GLY A 1036 12.65 -22.40 13.52
CA GLY A 1036 13.73 -22.88 14.39
C GLY A 1036 13.44 -24.17 15.18
N LYS A 1037 12.25 -24.77 15.01
CA LYS A 1037 11.90 -26.06 15.64
C LYS A 1037 11.99 -27.23 14.66
N ALA A 1038 12.40 -28.39 15.17
CA ALA A 1038 12.46 -29.62 14.40
C ALA A 1038 11.06 -30.25 14.28
N ASN A 1039 10.58 -30.42 13.05
CA ASN A 1039 9.34 -31.13 12.71
C ASN A 1039 9.71 -32.45 12.03
N THR A 1040 8.98 -33.52 12.32
CA THR A 1040 9.25 -34.83 11.72
C THR A 1040 8.57 -34.90 10.36
N VAL A 1041 9.34 -35.27 9.34
CA VAL A 1041 8.83 -35.52 8.00
C VAL A 1041 9.03 -36.99 7.65
N ASN A 1042 8.04 -37.57 6.96
CA ASN A 1042 8.17 -38.86 6.29
C ASN A 1042 8.03 -38.70 4.79
N VAL A 1043 8.98 -39.23 4.01
CA VAL A 1043 8.90 -39.30 2.55
C VAL A 1043 9.08 -40.75 2.12
N ARG A 1044 8.16 -41.28 1.31
CA ARG A 1044 8.25 -42.63 0.75
C ARG A 1044 8.59 -42.61 -0.72
N MET A 1045 9.68 -43.30 -1.06
CA MET A 1045 10.16 -43.49 -2.43
C MET A 1045 10.26 -44.98 -2.74
N LYS A 1046 9.95 -45.37 -3.96
CA LYS A 1046 10.06 -46.74 -4.47
C LYS A 1046 11.18 -46.83 -5.49
N ASN A 1047 12.11 -47.76 -5.33
CA ASN A 1047 13.09 -48.04 -6.36
C ASN A 1047 12.40 -48.71 -7.56
N THR A 1048 12.26 -47.99 -8.67
CA THR A 1048 11.68 -48.49 -9.93
C THR A 1048 12.73 -48.74 -11.01
N GLY A 1049 14.01 -48.50 -10.68
CA GLY A 1049 15.16 -48.78 -11.54
C GLY A 1049 15.56 -50.26 -11.58
N THR A 1050 16.64 -50.56 -12.30
CA THR A 1050 17.20 -51.92 -12.44
C THR A 1050 18.39 -52.20 -11.52
N THR A 1051 18.90 -51.17 -10.84
CA THR A 1051 20.03 -51.22 -9.90
C THR A 1051 19.57 -51.12 -8.45
N VAL A 1052 20.47 -51.42 -7.53
CA VAL A 1052 20.22 -51.43 -6.09
C VAL A 1052 20.73 -50.12 -5.48
N TRP A 1053 19.95 -49.46 -4.61
CA TRP A 1053 20.41 -48.27 -3.89
C TRP A 1053 21.25 -48.67 -2.68
N THR A 1054 22.36 -47.96 -2.46
CA THR A 1054 23.28 -48.21 -1.33
C THR A 1054 23.56 -46.93 -0.56
N SER A 1055 23.98 -47.06 0.70
CA SER A 1055 24.31 -45.92 1.56
C SER A 1055 25.54 -45.13 1.13
N GLU A 1056 26.39 -45.67 0.26
CA GLU A 1056 27.59 -44.98 -0.22
C GLU A 1056 27.28 -43.91 -1.26
N ASP A 1057 26.27 -44.13 -2.11
CA ASP A 1057 26.04 -43.31 -3.29
C ASP A 1057 24.63 -42.72 -3.38
N THR A 1058 23.67 -43.21 -2.59
CA THR A 1058 22.24 -42.86 -2.73
C THR A 1058 21.67 -42.16 -1.49
N HIS A 1059 20.97 -41.03 -1.69
CA HIS A 1059 20.30 -40.28 -0.62
C HIS A 1059 19.05 -39.55 -1.12
N LEU A 1060 18.17 -39.12 -0.21
CA LEU A 1060 17.05 -38.22 -0.50
C LEU A 1060 17.52 -36.76 -0.28
N GLY A 1061 17.21 -35.84 -1.20
CA GLY A 1061 17.62 -34.44 -1.11
C GLY A 1061 16.46 -33.47 -1.35
N ASN A 1062 16.55 -32.28 -0.76
CA ASN A 1062 15.54 -31.22 -0.82
C ASN A 1062 15.68 -30.37 -2.10
N LYS A 1063 14.55 -29.94 -2.70
CA LYS A 1063 14.51 -29.09 -3.91
C LYS A 1063 13.88 -27.70 -3.71
N GLY A 1064 13.38 -27.38 -2.51
CA GLY A 1064 12.70 -26.12 -2.15
C GLY A 1064 13.57 -25.08 -1.42
N GLY A 1065 14.70 -24.67 -2.00
CA GLY A 1065 15.54 -23.57 -1.51
C GLY A 1065 16.39 -23.87 -0.24
N LEU A 1066 17.40 -23.02 0.02
CA LEU A 1066 18.45 -23.21 1.06
C LEU A 1066 17.97 -23.01 2.52
N HIS A 1067 16.68 -23.18 2.80
CA HIS A 1067 16.07 -22.73 4.06
C HIS A 1067 16.06 -23.78 5.18
N TRP A 1068 16.47 -25.02 4.90
CA TRP A 1068 16.43 -26.11 5.86
C TRP A 1068 17.80 -26.45 6.43
N VAL A 1069 17.85 -26.72 7.73
CA VAL A 1069 19.07 -27.13 8.44
C VAL A 1069 19.61 -28.47 7.93
N GLN A 1070 18.73 -29.35 7.45
CA GLN A 1070 19.09 -30.65 6.89
C GLN A 1070 18.50 -30.82 5.48
N ASN A 1071 19.39 -30.87 4.46
CA ASN A 1071 19.02 -30.91 3.04
C ASN A 1071 19.35 -32.24 2.33
N LYS A 1072 19.99 -33.18 3.04
CA LYS A 1072 20.39 -34.52 2.53
C LYS A 1072 20.12 -35.59 3.59
N ILE A 1073 19.40 -36.65 3.21
CA ILE A 1073 19.00 -37.76 4.08
C ILE A 1073 19.55 -39.06 3.48
N HIS A 1074 20.63 -39.55 4.07
CA HIS A 1074 21.32 -40.77 3.60
C HIS A 1074 20.58 -42.04 4.02
N LEU A 1075 20.74 -43.12 3.24
CA LEU A 1075 20.39 -44.47 3.70
C LEU A 1075 21.27 -44.86 4.89
N ASN A 1076 20.78 -45.75 5.76
CA ASN A 1076 21.56 -46.22 6.90
C ASN A 1076 22.78 -47.03 6.43
N GLU A 1077 23.88 -47.01 7.20
CA GLU A 1077 25.10 -47.74 6.84
C GLU A 1077 24.82 -49.24 6.61
N GLY A 1078 25.11 -49.73 5.40
CA GLY A 1078 24.85 -51.12 5.00
C GLY A 1078 23.41 -51.42 4.56
N GLU A 1079 22.53 -50.41 4.48
CA GLU A 1079 21.17 -50.53 3.95
C GLU A 1079 21.17 -50.60 2.41
N VAL A 1080 20.32 -51.47 1.88
CA VAL A 1080 20.30 -51.86 0.46
C VAL A 1080 18.85 -51.91 -0.01
N ILE A 1081 18.47 -51.10 -1.01
CA ILE A 1081 17.09 -51.05 -1.54
C ILE A 1081 17.06 -51.63 -2.96
N ALA A 1082 16.54 -52.84 -3.08
CA ALA A 1082 16.47 -53.55 -4.36
C ALA A 1082 15.37 -52.98 -5.28
N PRO A 1083 15.43 -53.25 -6.59
CA PRO A 1083 14.34 -52.94 -7.52
C PRO A 1083 12.97 -53.39 -7.01
N ASN A 1084 11.97 -52.53 -7.20
CA ASN A 1084 10.58 -52.60 -6.72
C ASN A 1084 10.36 -52.49 -5.21
N GLN A 1085 11.39 -52.22 -4.40
CA GLN A 1085 11.21 -51.99 -2.96
C GLN A 1085 10.90 -50.52 -2.64
N VAL A 1086 10.06 -50.30 -1.63
CA VAL A 1086 9.75 -48.97 -1.08
C VAL A 1086 10.63 -48.69 0.12
N LYS A 1087 11.21 -47.49 0.18
CA LYS A 1087 11.97 -46.95 1.29
C LYS A 1087 11.24 -45.74 1.87
N SER A 1088 11.00 -45.77 3.18
CA SER A 1088 10.59 -44.61 3.97
C SER A 1088 11.82 -43.88 4.51
N PHE A 1089 11.87 -42.58 4.29
CA PHE A 1089 12.81 -41.64 4.89
C PHE A 1089 12.08 -40.87 5.96
N GLU A 1090 12.43 -41.09 7.22
CA GLU A 1090 11.89 -40.33 8.35
C GLU A 1090 13.02 -39.48 8.94
N PHE A 1091 12.83 -38.16 8.99
CA PHE A 1091 13.86 -37.24 9.42
C PHE A 1091 13.28 -35.96 9.99
N GLY A 1092 14.05 -35.30 10.86
CA GLY A 1092 13.70 -34.00 11.39
C GLY A 1092 14.08 -32.89 10.42
N VAL A 1093 13.18 -31.95 10.18
CA VAL A 1093 13.44 -30.75 9.40
C VAL A 1093 13.22 -29.53 10.29
N ALA A 1094 14.21 -28.65 10.34
CA ALA A 1094 14.10 -27.34 10.98
C ALA A 1094 14.45 -26.25 9.97
N THR A 1095 13.77 -25.12 10.06
CA THR A 1095 14.10 -23.92 9.29
C THR A 1095 15.22 -23.14 9.98
N THR A 1096 16.03 -22.41 9.21
CA THR A 1096 17.08 -21.54 9.76
C THR A 1096 16.51 -20.37 10.56
N GLU A 1097 17.16 -19.98 11.66
CA GLU A 1097 16.81 -18.74 12.39
C GLU A 1097 16.93 -17.51 11.47
N GLY A 1098 15.96 -16.58 11.54
CA GLY A 1098 15.94 -15.34 10.75
C GLY A 1098 14.97 -15.33 9.56
N LEU A 1099 14.13 -16.36 9.39
CA LEU A 1099 13.02 -16.36 8.42
C LEU A 1099 11.79 -15.62 8.98
N ASP A 1100 11.07 -14.93 8.10
CA ASP A 1100 9.78 -14.31 8.40
C ASP A 1100 8.62 -15.31 8.22
N GLU A 1101 7.46 -14.97 8.79
CA GLU A 1101 6.24 -15.77 8.59
C GLU A 1101 5.82 -15.74 7.12
N GLY A 1102 5.39 -16.89 6.59
CA GLY A 1102 5.10 -17.01 5.16
C GLY A 1102 4.91 -18.46 4.73
N ASN A 1103 4.71 -18.65 3.44
CA ASN A 1103 4.55 -19.97 2.84
C ASN A 1103 5.89 -20.46 2.28
N LEU A 1104 6.34 -21.65 2.69
CA LEU A 1104 7.50 -22.33 2.12
C LEU A 1104 7.06 -23.59 1.37
N ARG A 1105 7.65 -23.84 0.21
CA ARG A 1105 7.42 -25.09 -0.54
C ARG A 1105 8.36 -26.19 -0.05
N PHE A 1106 7.80 -27.37 0.08
CA PHE A 1106 8.48 -28.57 0.57
C PHE A 1106 8.41 -29.66 -0.48
N GLN A 1107 9.58 -30.04 -1.02
CA GLN A 1107 9.69 -31.01 -2.09
C GLN A 1107 11.03 -31.77 -2.01
N TRP A 1108 11.01 -33.07 -2.32
CA TRP A 1108 12.15 -33.99 -2.21
C TRP A 1108 12.31 -34.86 -3.45
N GLN A 1109 13.55 -35.27 -3.70
CA GLN A 1109 13.90 -36.17 -4.79
C GLN A 1109 15.07 -37.08 -4.38
N MET A 1110 15.21 -38.23 -5.04
CA MET A 1110 16.39 -39.10 -4.85
C MET A 1110 17.62 -38.53 -5.57
N PHE A 1111 18.80 -38.79 -5.03
CA PHE A 1111 20.10 -38.41 -5.56
C PHE A 1111 21.05 -39.60 -5.55
N GLN A 1112 21.80 -39.79 -6.64
CA GLN A 1112 22.88 -40.77 -6.74
C GLN A 1112 24.16 -40.06 -7.21
N ASN A 1113 25.27 -40.21 -6.48
CA ASN A 1113 26.53 -39.49 -6.76
C ASN A 1113 26.31 -37.98 -6.99
N ASP A 1114 25.50 -37.35 -6.13
CA ASP A 1114 25.09 -35.94 -6.19
C ASP A 1114 24.31 -35.51 -7.45
N SER A 1115 23.90 -36.44 -8.31
CA SER A 1115 22.97 -36.19 -9.42
C SER A 1115 21.55 -36.62 -9.03
N SER A 1116 20.55 -35.74 -9.21
CA SER A 1116 19.15 -36.08 -8.91
C SER A 1116 18.56 -37.09 -9.90
N PHE A 1117 17.72 -38.01 -9.42
CA PHE A 1117 17.00 -38.99 -10.23
C PHE A 1117 15.64 -39.36 -9.63
N GLY A 1118 14.71 -39.87 -10.44
CA GLY A 1118 13.38 -40.29 -9.98
C GLY A 1118 12.35 -39.17 -9.86
N GLU A 1119 11.13 -39.50 -9.45
CA GLU A 1119 10.04 -38.55 -9.25
C GLU A 1119 10.36 -37.57 -8.13
N LEU A 1120 10.00 -36.31 -8.35
CA LEU A 1120 9.86 -35.33 -7.28
C LEU A 1120 8.65 -35.73 -6.45
N SER A 1121 8.73 -35.48 -5.14
CA SER A 1121 7.54 -35.53 -4.30
C SER A 1121 6.55 -34.42 -4.66
N ASP A 1122 5.31 -34.55 -4.21
CA ASP A 1122 4.34 -33.47 -4.34
C ASP A 1122 4.89 -32.20 -3.67
N SER A 1123 4.75 -31.06 -4.37
CA SER A 1123 5.07 -29.76 -3.77
C SER A 1123 4.02 -29.44 -2.72
N VAL A 1124 4.41 -29.47 -1.45
CA VAL A 1124 3.52 -29.11 -0.33
C VAL A 1124 3.88 -27.72 0.17
N ILE A 1125 2.88 -26.87 0.39
CA ILE A 1125 3.06 -25.57 1.02
C ILE A 1125 2.96 -25.73 2.53
N ILE A 1126 4.00 -25.30 3.23
CA ILE A 1126 4.09 -25.24 4.67
C ILE A 1126 4.00 -23.77 5.08
N LYS A 1127 3.06 -23.44 5.96
CA LYS A 1127 3.00 -22.13 6.59
C LYS A 1127 4.00 -22.06 7.74
N LEU A 1128 4.95 -21.14 7.67
CA LEU A 1128 5.83 -20.82 8.78
C LEU A 1128 5.14 -19.88 9.77
N GLN A 1129 5.28 -20.20 11.05
CA GLN A 1129 4.79 -19.39 12.16
C GLN A 1129 5.89 -19.20 13.20
N LYS A 1130 5.84 -18.08 13.93
CA LYS A 1130 6.62 -17.91 15.16
C LYS A 1130 5.84 -18.49 16.34
N ASP A 1131 6.57 -19.02 17.31
CA ASP A 1131 6.03 -19.86 18.35
C ASP A 1131 5.47 -19.03 19.52
N ASP A 1132 4.14 -19.07 19.73
CA ASP A 1132 3.46 -18.47 20.90
C ASP A 1132 3.55 -19.40 22.14
N ILE A 1133 4.73 -19.94 22.47
CA ILE A 1133 4.92 -20.83 23.62
C ILE A 1133 5.80 -20.18 24.70
N LEU A 1134 5.20 -19.94 25.87
CA LEU A 1134 5.92 -19.71 27.13
C LEU A 1134 6.39 -21.07 27.70
N SER A 1135 7.63 -21.47 27.47
CA SER A 1135 8.29 -22.50 28.28
C SER A 1135 8.77 -21.89 29.60
N ILE A 1136 8.43 -22.48 30.74
CA ILE A 1136 9.03 -22.14 32.03
C ILE A 1136 10.15 -23.13 32.33
N ASP A 1137 11.31 -22.58 32.64
CA ASP A 1137 12.62 -23.22 32.73
C ASP A 1137 12.76 -24.05 34.03
N ASP A 1138 12.01 -25.15 34.18
CA ASP A 1138 12.14 -26.08 35.33
C ASP A 1138 11.72 -27.54 35.05
N GLY A 1139 11.69 -27.96 33.78
CA GLY A 1139 11.47 -29.37 33.40
C GLY A 1139 10.04 -29.91 33.60
N ASN A 1140 9.06 -29.05 33.91
CA ASN A 1140 7.64 -29.39 33.92
C ASN A 1140 6.95 -28.76 32.71
N THR A 1141 6.37 -29.57 31.81
CA THR A 1141 5.52 -29.09 30.72
C THR A 1141 4.07 -29.02 31.16
N LEU A 1142 3.46 -27.86 30.96
CA LEU A 1142 2.04 -27.62 31.20
C LEU A 1142 1.34 -27.37 29.85
N GLN A 1143 0.30 -28.14 29.55
CA GLN A 1143 -0.59 -27.87 28.42
C GLN A 1143 -1.96 -27.46 28.95
N VAL A 1144 -2.34 -26.19 28.74
CA VAL A 1144 -3.67 -25.69 29.11
C VAL A 1144 -4.54 -25.69 27.87
N LYS A 1145 -5.66 -26.42 27.90
CA LYS A 1145 -6.66 -26.45 26.83
C LYS A 1145 -8.02 -26.02 27.38
N ALA A 1146 -8.45 -24.80 27.07
CA ALA A 1146 -9.76 -24.28 27.48
C ALA A 1146 -10.79 -24.49 26.35
N TYR A 1147 -11.94 -25.08 26.68
CA TYR A 1147 -13.07 -25.26 25.75
C TYR A 1147 -14.38 -24.87 26.44
N PRO A 1148 -15.26 -24.07 25.82
CA PRO A 1148 -16.63 -23.91 26.31
C PRO A 1148 -17.45 -25.17 26.00
N ASN A 1149 -18.09 -25.77 27.01
CA ASN A 1149 -19.05 -26.84 26.81
C ASN A 1149 -20.41 -26.24 26.42
N PRO A 1150 -20.96 -26.51 25.22
CA PRO A 1150 -22.19 -25.89 24.73
C PRO A 1150 -23.47 -26.32 25.46
N THR A 1151 -23.41 -27.29 26.39
CA THR A 1151 -24.62 -27.86 27.01
C THR A 1151 -24.72 -27.72 28.53
N ASN A 1152 -23.66 -27.40 29.28
CA ASN A 1152 -23.72 -27.15 30.74
C ASN A 1152 -22.42 -26.53 31.31
N GLY A 1153 -22.37 -25.20 31.46
CA GLY A 1153 -21.42 -24.45 32.32
C GLY A 1153 -19.97 -24.29 31.83
N ASN A 1154 -19.38 -23.10 32.08
CA ASN A 1154 -17.99 -22.75 31.75
C ASN A 1154 -17.00 -23.57 32.61
N VAL A 1155 -16.18 -24.43 31.99
CA VAL A 1155 -15.14 -25.25 32.67
C VAL A 1155 -13.79 -25.14 31.96
N ILE A 1156 -12.68 -25.15 32.71
CA ILE A 1156 -11.30 -25.21 32.18
C ILE A 1156 -10.78 -26.65 32.36
N TYR A 1157 -10.20 -27.21 31.31
CA TYR A 1157 -9.44 -28.45 31.38
C TYR A 1157 -7.94 -28.14 31.41
N ILE A 1158 -7.23 -28.70 32.38
CA ILE A 1158 -5.79 -28.49 32.53
C ILE A 1158 -5.13 -29.86 32.48
N GLU A 1159 -4.21 -30.05 31.54
CA GLU A 1159 -3.36 -31.23 31.50
C GLU A 1159 -1.95 -30.85 31.99
N HIS A 1160 -1.48 -31.56 33.02
CA HIS A 1160 -0.18 -31.28 33.61
C HIS A 1160 0.60 -32.55 33.91
N SER A 1161 1.92 -32.42 33.95
CA SER A 1161 2.85 -33.52 34.25
C SER A 1161 3.60 -33.33 35.58
N PHE A 1162 3.18 -32.40 36.45
CA PHE A 1162 3.83 -32.11 37.74
C PHE A 1162 4.23 -33.37 38.52
N ASN A 1163 5.52 -33.54 38.75
CA ASN A 1163 6.06 -34.67 39.50
C ASN A 1163 6.16 -34.31 41.00
N THR A 1164 5.03 -34.34 41.71
CA THR A 1164 4.97 -34.02 43.15
C THR A 1164 4.29 -35.12 43.96
N SER A 1165 4.82 -35.38 45.18
CA SER A 1165 4.30 -36.40 46.10
C SER A 1165 3.00 -35.98 46.81
N GLN A 1166 2.48 -34.77 46.55
CA GLN A 1166 1.24 -34.29 47.14
C GLN A 1166 0.01 -34.92 46.46
N LYS A 1167 -0.94 -35.43 47.26
CA LYS A 1167 -2.18 -36.06 46.76
C LYS A 1167 -3.20 -35.06 46.19
N THR A 1168 -3.13 -33.80 46.63
CA THR A 1168 -4.02 -32.71 46.22
C THR A 1168 -3.22 -31.44 45.97
N LEU A 1169 -3.64 -30.62 45.01
CA LEU A 1169 -3.00 -29.37 44.63
C LEU A 1169 -3.91 -28.17 44.95
N PRO A 1170 -3.39 -27.10 45.58
CA PRO A 1170 -4.10 -25.83 45.68
C PRO A 1170 -4.22 -25.19 44.31
N ILE A 1171 -5.41 -24.68 43.99
CA ILE A 1171 -5.66 -23.91 42.77
C ILE A 1171 -6.25 -22.56 43.13
N ALA A 1172 -5.77 -21.51 42.48
CA ALA A 1172 -6.29 -20.16 42.64
C ALA A 1172 -6.31 -19.42 41.30
N ILE A 1173 -7.31 -18.57 41.05
CA ILE A 1173 -7.34 -17.64 39.93
C ILE A 1173 -7.26 -16.23 40.49
N TYR A 1174 -6.37 -15.42 39.95
CA TYR A 1174 -6.20 -14.01 40.27
C TYR A 1174 -6.50 -13.16 39.03
N ASN A 1175 -6.98 -11.93 39.20
CA ASN A 1175 -6.94 -10.94 38.12
C ASN A 1175 -5.52 -10.37 37.94
N THR A 1176 -5.33 -9.52 36.93
CA THR A 1176 -4.05 -8.85 36.66
C THR A 1176 -3.56 -7.95 37.79
N GLN A 1177 -4.45 -7.51 38.69
CA GLN A 1177 -4.12 -6.72 39.88
C GLN A 1177 -3.75 -7.60 41.09
N GLY A 1178 -3.70 -8.93 40.93
CA GLY A 1178 -3.34 -9.88 41.98
C GLY A 1178 -4.46 -10.19 42.98
N GLN A 1179 -5.70 -9.74 42.74
CA GLN A 1179 -6.85 -10.09 43.58
C GLN A 1179 -7.32 -11.51 43.30
N LEU A 1180 -7.51 -12.30 44.36
CA LEU A 1180 -8.00 -13.68 44.29
C LEU A 1180 -9.48 -13.72 43.91
N LEU A 1181 -9.78 -14.28 42.74
CA LEU A 1181 -11.14 -14.42 42.20
C LEU A 1181 -11.76 -15.81 42.43
N TYR A 1182 -10.92 -16.85 42.48
CA TYR A 1182 -11.35 -18.22 42.69
C TYR A 1182 -10.27 -18.99 43.43
N HIS A 1183 -10.64 -19.89 44.34
CA HIS A 1183 -9.69 -20.84 44.91
C HIS A 1183 -10.36 -22.20 45.22
N SER A 1184 -9.60 -23.28 45.06
CA SER A 1184 -10.06 -24.64 45.30
C SER A 1184 -8.90 -25.59 45.62
N GLN A 1185 -9.21 -26.82 46.00
CA GLN A 1185 -8.26 -27.93 46.15
C GLN A 1185 -8.73 -29.07 45.25
N VAL A 1186 -7.84 -29.54 44.37
CA VAL A 1186 -8.16 -30.62 43.44
C VAL A 1186 -7.21 -31.80 43.63
N ASN A 1187 -7.66 -33.00 43.24
CA ASN A 1187 -6.78 -34.16 43.25
C ASN A 1187 -5.65 -33.96 42.23
N ASN A 1188 -4.43 -34.37 42.61
CA ASN A 1188 -3.27 -34.30 41.74
C ASN A 1188 -3.33 -35.42 40.69
N THR A 1189 -4.15 -35.22 39.65
CA THR A 1189 -4.32 -36.13 38.52
C THR A 1189 -3.87 -35.44 37.22
N PRO A 1190 -3.31 -36.16 36.24
CA PRO A 1190 -2.76 -35.56 35.01
C PRO A 1190 -3.73 -34.67 34.23
N LYS A 1191 -5.03 -34.82 34.46
CA LYS A 1191 -6.08 -33.94 33.95
C LYS A 1191 -6.91 -33.41 35.11
N ILE A 1192 -7.08 -32.10 35.16
CA ILE A 1192 -7.88 -31.38 36.16
C ILE A 1192 -8.99 -30.63 35.42
N THR A 1193 -10.23 -30.75 35.89
CA THR A 1193 -11.36 -29.95 35.40
C THR A 1193 -11.76 -28.95 36.47
N LEU A 1194 -11.78 -27.66 36.11
CA LEU A 1194 -12.17 -26.57 36.99
C LEU A 1194 -13.45 -25.90 36.51
N PRO A 1195 -14.48 -25.75 37.34
CA PRO A 1195 -15.60 -24.88 37.03
C PRO A 1195 -15.16 -23.41 37.09
N ILE A 1196 -15.34 -22.69 35.99
CA ILE A 1196 -15.15 -21.25 35.93
C ILE A 1196 -16.34 -20.60 36.65
N PRO A 1197 -16.13 -19.78 37.68
CA PRO A 1197 -17.23 -19.02 38.24
C PRO A 1197 -17.90 -18.19 37.13
N ALA A 1198 -19.23 -18.27 37.04
CA ALA A 1198 -20.05 -17.76 35.92
C ALA A 1198 -20.01 -16.23 35.68
N LYS A 1199 -19.04 -15.51 36.28
CA LYS A 1199 -18.88 -14.06 36.25
C LYS A 1199 -17.42 -13.62 36.07
N LEU A 1200 -16.58 -14.40 35.39
CA LEU A 1200 -15.25 -13.91 35.00
C LEU A 1200 -15.41 -13.03 33.74
N PRO A 1201 -15.16 -11.70 33.81
CA PRO A 1201 -15.22 -10.83 32.63
C PRO A 1201 -14.13 -11.19 31.60
N TYR A 1202 -14.30 -10.77 30.35
CA TYR A 1202 -13.26 -10.95 29.34
C TYR A 1202 -12.02 -10.16 29.74
N GLY A 1203 -10.86 -10.81 29.63
CA GLY A 1203 -9.63 -10.22 30.11
C GLY A 1203 -8.63 -11.26 30.57
N MET A 1204 -7.55 -10.78 31.14
CA MET A 1204 -6.39 -11.57 31.45
C MET A 1204 -6.35 -11.93 32.94
N TYR A 1205 -5.95 -13.15 33.24
CA TYR A 1205 -5.98 -13.74 34.57
C TYR A 1205 -4.74 -14.56 34.83
N PHE A 1206 -4.46 -14.80 36.11
CA PHE A 1206 -3.40 -15.69 36.56
C PHE A 1206 -3.99 -16.90 37.28
N LEU A 1207 -3.81 -18.10 36.74
CA LEU A 1207 -4.14 -19.36 37.38
C LEU A 1207 -2.92 -19.91 38.10
N ARG A 1208 -2.98 -20.03 39.42
CA ARG A 1208 -1.99 -20.74 40.23
C ARG A 1208 -2.42 -22.18 40.46
N ILE A 1209 -1.48 -23.12 40.28
CA ILE A 1209 -1.64 -24.55 40.60
C ILE A 1209 -0.41 -24.99 41.38
N GLY A 1210 -0.55 -25.29 42.67
CA GLY A 1210 0.60 -25.49 43.55
C GLY A 1210 1.46 -24.22 43.62
N ASP A 1211 2.73 -24.36 43.23
CA ASP A 1211 3.69 -23.25 43.15
C ASP A 1211 3.81 -22.64 41.74
N THR A 1212 3.14 -23.22 40.74
CA THR A 1212 3.18 -22.76 39.35
C THR A 1212 2.11 -21.69 39.13
N LEU A 1213 2.48 -20.56 38.53
CA LEU A 1213 1.58 -19.49 38.14
C LEU A 1213 1.50 -19.40 36.61
N ILE A 1214 0.28 -19.35 36.08
CA ILE A 1214 0.00 -19.43 34.64
C ILE A 1214 -0.82 -18.21 34.27
N ARG A 1215 -0.37 -17.43 33.29
CA ARG A 1215 -1.15 -16.33 32.72
C ARG A 1215 -2.06 -16.89 31.62
N PHE A 1216 -3.34 -16.57 31.64
CA PHE A 1216 -4.28 -16.95 30.59
C PHE A 1216 -5.23 -15.79 30.29
N VAL A 1217 -5.74 -15.73 29.07
CA VAL A 1217 -6.77 -14.77 28.65
C VAL A 1217 -8.09 -15.51 28.58
N TYR A 1218 -9.11 -15.00 29.26
CA TYR A 1218 -10.48 -15.47 29.14
C TYR A 1218 -11.16 -14.59 28.09
N SER A 1219 -11.48 -15.19 26.94
CA SER A 1219 -11.96 -14.55 25.71
C SER A 1219 -13.40 -14.88 25.38
#